data_AF-A0A9W9CXY9-F1
#
_entry.id   AF-A0A9W9CXY9-F1
#
_cell.length_a   1.000
_cell.length_b   1.000
_cell.length_c   1.000
_cell.angle_alpha   90.00
_cell.angle_beta   90.00
_cell.angle_gamma   90.00
#
_symmetry.space_group_name_H-M   'P 1'
#
loop_
_entity.id
_entity.type
_entity.pdbx_description
1 polymer ?
#
loop_
_entity_poly.entity_id
_entity_poly.type
_entity_poly.pdbx_seq_one_letter_code
_entity_poly.pdbx_strand_id
1 'polypeptide(L)'
;MSSSKPGDRAKSGRSATSCLECQRRKQKCSRDWPCNHCQARKVPHLCQKRKEDSYESETSALSLDSDQGLSDGLAKLGYMTGHDFFSLARPGTNSPNKRESDIVAVQSEEIEHALKTILPKPYTDVLVQNFLENANFQYYAIFPEQLRDQSSEWWEARAARRRLAPELTCLLIRVCAVSAQYLEDSLKQRLEIELGEKAQSMTERFHVAAQKLSSSIPRGAGGVVQVQQLFLEASWWKSEANMVEAWHSLSIAIREAQEIGMHKQCEGLPNFERMIRNRLWCILWTWDWQMSTLLSRPLLIDQDDHKLELPDGRLENITDPEVPHPMSSIALQASLGLHVFHLFQRMNTDSSAPLVLEIEAALDKWMATFPAALRDHRPDTHWDDKYPNVPFMRCQINIIAYTYLLAPLKPYLLGKADPEVMRTPIGSQLRAKGVDTCLDLMKAGERFYNLAFPQDIKYFFIIFFMFDAATVMCSAIVHDTHHTLPKREQCIHTLRTAQELMDGVAHISESARISAQLLRKLAATLPLTQTEKEILTLSPASCASASLPFKKIKCSPSPNTFASTELASGLAAGEEFDATHEGPSDHRASNSSERTDSFARTLSTTQPTRMALKTVAEHDGPGNKPSWANLPPSVQVHILQDLAHSYHLPSSHNRTGRAAHAAVCPEWRDFFENINFDKLVLHQDDLKELRSIMKRRQNNQSKNGQVADRVFTSPMPRIRHIWLRVELDAYDCRKCQSREDDQESKSSLHPNDLGKLLNDSLVGLHHIRYEGWRSSRPKTWHWPPAWREQEDLNYGPIIAPNNLPTAVGNQRRRNDTDRQGILGRDLPPSLESLHLFEDFDHTIHGPRSLEEPRPSHILVLKALAISVPSLRHLSVSFLSDANECLNMSATIFPNLESVALTSQHHLGPTSPGLNDLLYKAATAAMRMPHLQIMEIWNCGKGCAAIFRYESTGTSTTTASMLTWRCSWRGMNSLVGSSVIEKWREVAHANVDRRLTFEVDPLPEGSYLHYGAVLHQLKLRNSILHGTSEMQVRVEARSEDENAVAAWKS
;
A
#
# COMPACT_ATOMS: atom_id res chain seq x y z
N MET A 1 22.54 -66.19 36.12
CA MET A 1 22.62 -66.53 34.68
C MET A 1 21.86 -65.44 33.93
N SER A 2 22.47 -64.39 33.35
CA SER A 2 23.31 -64.36 32.13
C SER A 2 22.75 -65.29 31.05
N SER A 3 22.58 -64.99 29.77
CA SER A 3 22.91 -63.90 28.82
C SER A 3 22.31 -64.43 27.48
N SER A 4 21.92 -63.71 26.42
CA SER A 4 22.75 -63.01 25.41
C SER A 4 21.98 -62.90 24.06
N LYS A 5 22.08 -61.72 23.37
CA LYS A 5 22.16 -61.44 21.89
C LYS A 5 20.98 -61.72 20.91
N PRO A 6 20.97 -61.18 19.65
CA PRO A 6 21.38 -59.85 19.10
C PRO A 6 20.46 -59.20 17.99
N GLY A 7 20.73 -57.92 17.63
CA GLY A 7 20.53 -57.23 16.31
C GLY A 7 19.17 -56.54 16.00
N ASP A 8 19.00 -55.42 15.26
CA ASP A 8 19.85 -54.35 14.70
C ASP A 8 18.94 -53.21 14.10
N ARG A 9 19.40 -51.92 14.08
CA ARG A 9 19.02 -50.73 13.21
C ARG A 9 19.05 -49.34 13.91
N ALA A 10 19.58 -48.32 13.22
CA ALA A 10 19.88 -46.92 13.62
C ALA A 10 19.19 -45.88 12.67
N LYS A 11 18.95 -44.56 12.91
CA LYS A 11 19.15 -43.58 14.02
C LYS A 11 18.36 -42.24 13.78
N SER A 12 18.05 -41.50 14.86
CA SER A 12 17.40 -40.17 14.96
C SER A 12 18.27 -39.13 15.71
N GLY A 13 17.94 -37.82 15.63
CA GLY A 13 18.43 -36.77 16.55
C GLY A 13 17.43 -36.46 17.68
N ARG A 14 17.70 -36.94 18.90
CA ARG A 14 16.95 -36.70 20.16
C ARG A 14 17.93 -36.22 21.23
N SER A 15 17.49 -35.30 22.10
CA SER A 15 18.24 -34.87 23.29
C SER A 15 18.54 -36.07 24.22
N ALA A 16 19.79 -36.17 24.66
CA ALA A 16 20.31 -37.34 25.38
C ALA A 16 19.95 -37.29 26.88
N THR A 17 19.15 -38.26 27.35
CA THR A 17 18.71 -38.43 28.74
C THR A 17 19.63 -39.34 29.58
N SER A 18 20.91 -39.44 29.21
CA SER A 18 21.92 -40.24 29.94
C SER A 18 22.76 -39.36 30.87
N CYS A 19 23.17 -39.88 32.02
CA CYS A 19 24.12 -39.16 32.88
C CYS A 19 25.48 -38.98 32.20
N LEU A 20 26.22 -37.93 32.57
CA LEU A 20 27.47 -37.57 31.92
C LEU A 20 28.49 -38.72 31.92
N GLU A 21 28.60 -39.50 33.01
CA GLU A 21 29.50 -40.65 33.05
C GLU A 21 29.06 -41.84 32.19
N CYS A 22 27.76 -42.18 32.17
CA CYS A 22 27.25 -43.24 31.29
C CYS A 22 27.33 -42.83 29.82
N GLN A 23 27.15 -41.54 29.52
CA GLN A 23 27.32 -41.01 28.17
C GLN A 23 28.79 -41.03 27.75
N ARG A 24 29.71 -40.57 28.61
CA ARG A 24 31.16 -40.61 28.39
C ARG A 24 31.65 -42.02 28.10
N ARG A 25 31.11 -43.01 28.82
CA ARG A 25 31.47 -44.42 28.67
C ARG A 25 30.61 -45.19 27.67
N LYS A 26 29.65 -44.52 27.01
CA LYS A 26 28.73 -45.09 26.02
C LYS A 26 27.95 -46.32 26.52
N GLN A 27 27.50 -46.28 27.78
CA GLN A 27 26.70 -47.34 28.42
C GLN A 27 25.25 -46.89 28.64
N LYS A 28 24.32 -47.86 28.66
CA LYS A 28 22.88 -47.59 28.85
C LYS A 28 22.62 -47.16 30.29
N CYS A 29 22.24 -45.89 30.49
CA CYS A 29 21.93 -45.34 31.80
C CYS A 29 20.57 -45.87 32.32
N SER A 30 20.48 -46.28 33.59
CA SER A 30 19.19 -46.63 34.20
C SER A 30 18.29 -45.40 34.43
N ARG A 31 18.88 -44.19 34.38
CA ARG A 31 18.24 -42.88 34.55
C ARG A 31 17.76 -42.56 35.97
N ASP A 32 18.00 -43.45 36.94
CA ASP A 32 17.98 -43.15 38.37
C ASP A 32 19.25 -42.39 38.80
N TRP A 33 19.25 -41.73 39.96
CA TRP A 33 20.35 -40.88 40.40
C TRP A 33 20.76 -41.18 41.85
N PRO A 34 21.98 -41.69 42.09
CA PRO A 34 22.99 -42.12 41.12
C PRO A 34 22.51 -43.33 40.30
N CYS A 35 22.83 -43.39 39.00
CA CYS A 35 22.35 -44.49 38.16
C CYS A 35 23.02 -45.81 38.56
N ASN A 36 22.32 -46.93 38.33
CA ASN A 36 22.76 -48.25 38.79
C ASN A 36 24.16 -48.62 38.28
N HIS A 37 24.55 -48.13 37.10
CA HIS A 37 25.89 -48.34 36.53
C HIS A 37 26.98 -47.50 37.22
N CYS A 38 26.69 -46.26 37.61
CA CYS A 38 27.64 -45.44 38.36
C CYS A 38 27.76 -45.93 39.81
N GLN A 39 26.66 -46.41 40.38
CA GLN A 39 26.61 -46.97 41.72
C GLN A 39 27.32 -48.32 41.81
N ALA A 40 27.07 -49.25 40.86
CA ALA A 40 27.75 -50.54 40.81
C ALA A 40 29.28 -50.42 40.62
N ARG A 41 29.73 -49.34 39.97
CA ARG A 41 31.15 -49.05 39.76
C ARG A 41 31.81 -48.28 40.90
N LYS A 42 31.10 -48.10 42.02
CA LYS A 42 31.54 -47.33 43.19
C LYS A 42 31.99 -45.91 42.83
N VAL A 43 31.43 -45.33 41.78
CA VAL A 43 31.61 -43.91 41.39
C VAL A 43 30.27 -43.16 41.32
N PRO A 44 29.37 -43.29 42.31
CA PRO A 44 28.07 -42.61 42.28
C PRO A 44 28.22 -41.08 42.28
N HIS A 45 29.30 -40.55 42.88
CA HIS A 45 29.62 -39.12 42.93
C HIS A 45 29.91 -38.49 41.56
N LEU A 46 30.24 -39.29 40.53
CA LEU A 46 30.46 -38.81 39.17
C LEU A 46 29.17 -38.88 38.31
N CYS A 47 28.05 -39.33 38.87
CA CYS A 47 26.78 -39.44 38.17
C CYS A 47 26.04 -38.09 38.14
N GLN A 48 26.38 -37.22 37.19
CA GLN A 48 25.82 -35.86 37.08
C GLN A 48 24.79 -35.70 35.94
N LYS A 49 23.69 -34.97 36.24
CA LYS A 49 22.71 -34.48 35.24
C LYS A 49 23.29 -33.28 34.50
N ARG A 50 22.89 -33.11 33.23
CA ARG A 50 23.17 -31.88 32.48
C ARG A 50 22.28 -30.77 33.05
N LYS A 51 22.85 -29.67 33.55
CA LYS A 51 22.09 -28.50 34.02
C LYS A 51 21.71 -27.61 32.83
N GLU A 52 20.47 -27.12 32.84
CA GLU A 52 20.00 -25.99 32.04
C GLU A 52 20.14 -24.75 32.94
N ASP A 53 20.83 -23.73 32.46
CA ASP A 53 21.15 -22.54 33.24
C ASP A 53 20.13 -21.42 32.99
N SER A 54 19.36 -21.13 34.04
CA SER A 54 18.72 -19.84 34.31
C SER A 54 19.32 -19.24 35.61
N TYR A 55 19.36 -17.91 35.64
CA TYR A 55 20.09 -16.96 36.50
C TYR A 55 19.95 -17.07 38.03
N GLU A 56 20.99 -16.60 38.76
CA GLU A 56 20.95 -15.64 39.91
C GLU A 56 22.40 -15.38 40.39
N SER A 57 22.97 -14.17 40.21
CA SER A 57 23.00 -12.98 41.11
C SER A 57 24.01 -13.07 42.27
N GLU A 58 25.14 -12.35 42.14
CA GLU A 58 25.81 -11.71 43.27
C GLU A 58 26.41 -10.36 42.82
N THR A 59 26.04 -9.33 43.58
CA THR A 59 26.38 -7.92 43.46
C THR A 59 27.82 -7.67 43.89
N SER A 60 28.61 -6.99 43.05
CA SER A 60 29.53 -5.88 43.39
C SER A 60 30.63 -5.69 42.34
N ALA A 61 30.31 -4.93 41.29
CA ALA A 61 31.27 -4.10 40.55
C ALA A 61 30.46 -3.09 39.71
N LEU A 62 30.13 -1.97 40.34
CA LEU A 62 29.59 -0.79 39.68
C LEU A 62 30.65 -0.19 38.77
N SER A 63 30.40 -0.22 37.46
CA SER A 63 30.26 0.99 36.63
C SER A 63 30.32 0.59 35.15
N LEU A 64 29.17 0.51 34.47
CA LEU A 64 28.97 0.69 33.02
C LEU A 64 27.45 0.62 32.73
N ASP A 65 26.94 1.63 32.04
CA ASP A 65 25.53 2.05 31.89
C ASP A 65 24.47 0.94 31.75
N SER A 66 23.61 0.80 32.77
CA SER A 66 22.40 -0.03 32.75
C SER A 66 21.31 0.49 31.82
N ASP A 67 21.28 1.80 31.54
CA ASP A 67 20.18 2.43 30.79
C ASP A 67 20.28 2.20 29.28
N GLN A 68 21.50 2.00 28.77
CA GLN A 68 21.74 1.72 27.35
C GLN A 68 21.26 0.31 26.97
N GLY A 69 21.41 -0.68 27.88
CA GLY A 69 21.02 -2.07 27.63
C GLY A 69 19.50 -2.27 27.61
N LEU A 70 18.77 -1.54 28.45
CA LEU A 70 17.30 -1.54 28.45
C LEU A 70 16.76 -0.84 27.20
N SER A 71 17.37 0.29 26.81
CA SER A 71 17.05 1.00 25.58
C SER A 71 17.28 0.13 24.33
N ASP A 72 18.40 -0.58 24.28
CA ASP A 72 18.76 -1.48 23.17
C ASP A 72 17.86 -2.73 23.13
N GLY A 73 17.39 -3.20 24.29
CA GLY A 73 16.39 -4.26 24.41
C GLY A 73 15.01 -3.85 23.90
N LEU A 74 14.54 -2.65 24.25
CA LEU A 74 13.24 -2.10 23.79
C LEU A 74 13.26 -1.79 22.28
N ALA A 75 14.38 -1.29 21.75
CA ALA A 75 14.56 -1.09 20.32
C ALA A 75 14.49 -2.41 19.53
N LYS A 76 15.05 -3.52 20.07
CA LYS A 76 14.95 -4.85 19.46
C LYS A 76 13.53 -5.43 19.44
N LEU A 77 12.67 -4.96 20.34
CA LEU A 77 11.23 -5.28 20.36
C LEU A 77 10.40 -4.33 19.47
N GLY A 78 11.03 -3.40 18.74
CA GLY A 78 10.36 -2.49 17.83
C GLY A 78 9.76 -1.24 18.49
N TYR A 79 10.10 -0.95 19.76
CA TYR A 79 9.70 0.30 20.41
C TYR A 79 10.65 1.45 20.01
N MET A 80 10.07 2.58 19.59
CA MET A 80 10.82 3.79 19.24
C MET A 80 11.50 4.40 20.46
N THR A 81 12.71 4.94 20.27
CA THR A 81 13.63 5.47 21.32
C THR A 81 13.16 6.74 22.06
N GLY A 82 11.87 7.06 22.03
CA GLY A 82 11.26 8.22 22.69
C GLY A 82 9.81 8.00 23.11
N HIS A 83 9.42 6.78 23.45
CA HIS A 83 8.15 6.47 24.10
C HIS A 83 8.26 6.73 25.62
N ASP A 84 7.17 7.09 26.31
CA ASP A 84 7.19 7.38 27.77
C ASP A 84 7.77 6.25 28.64
N PHE A 85 7.81 5.02 28.12
CA PHE A 85 8.55 3.91 28.73
C PHE A 85 10.05 4.22 28.98
N PHE A 86 10.67 5.07 28.16
CA PHE A 86 12.05 5.54 28.31
C PHE A 86 12.19 6.65 29.37
N SER A 87 11.12 7.40 29.66
CA SER A 87 11.13 8.46 30.69
C SER A 87 11.21 7.89 32.12
N LEU A 88 10.91 6.62 32.31
CA LEU A 88 11.12 5.91 33.58
C LEU A 88 12.62 5.66 33.88
N ALA A 89 13.50 5.83 32.89
CA ALA A 89 14.93 5.51 32.97
C ALA A 89 15.87 6.73 32.89
N ARG A 90 15.37 7.98 33.00
CA ARG A 90 16.25 9.18 32.95
C ARG A 90 16.06 10.12 34.13
N PRO A 91 17.08 10.31 34.99
CA PRO A 91 17.42 11.61 35.56
C PRO A 91 18.40 12.31 34.62
N GLY A 92 18.06 13.52 34.17
CA GLY A 92 18.79 14.23 33.12
C GLY A 92 20.26 14.48 33.46
N THR A 93 21.15 14.13 32.53
CA THR A 93 22.45 14.78 32.35
C THR A 93 22.89 14.72 30.89
N ASN A 94 23.32 15.87 30.37
CA ASN A 94 24.12 16.00 29.15
C ASN A 94 25.54 15.49 29.43
N SER A 95 26.14 14.68 28.56
CA SER A 95 27.60 14.69 28.37
C SER A 95 28.02 14.04 27.04
N PRO A 96 29.12 14.51 26.40
CA PRO A 96 29.49 14.19 25.02
C PRO A 96 30.67 13.19 24.90
N ASN A 97 30.92 12.77 23.64
CA ASN A 97 32.14 12.18 23.09
C ASN A 97 32.59 10.79 23.61
N LYS A 98 32.27 9.76 22.82
CA LYS A 98 33.06 8.51 22.78
C LYS A 98 34.27 8.72 21.85
N ARG A 99 35.47 8.61 22.41
CA ARG A 99 36.76 8.58 21.70
C ARG A 99 36.84 7.33 20.82
N GLU A 100 37.02 7.51 19.52
CA GLU A 100 37.43 6.45 18.60
C GLU A 100 38.87 6.03 18.93
N SER A 101 39.04 4.74 19.20
CA SER A 101 40.35 4.09 19.27
C SER A 101 40.75 3.64 17.86
N ASP A 102 41.87 4.18 17.39
CA ASP A 102 42.54 3.80 16.13
C ASP A 102 42.88 2.30 16.09
N ILE A 103 42.02 1.52 15.46
CA ILE A 103 42.34 0.24 14.83
C ILE A 103 42.07 0.47 13.35
N VAL A 104 43.00 0.10 12.46
CA VAL A 104 42.83 0.20 11.00
C VAL A 104 41.54 -0.50 10.62
N ALA A 105 40.47 0.29 10.46
CA ALA A 105 39.13 -0.22 10.29
C ALA A 105 38.98 -0.67 8.84
N VAL A 106 38.85 -1.99 8.65
CA VAL A 106 38.47 -2.58 7.37
C VAL A 106 37.15 -1.93 6.94
N GLN A 107 37.15 -1.25 5.79
CA GLN A 107 35.93 -0.67 5.21
C GLN A 107 34.99 -1.80 4.81
N SER A 108 33.68 -1.58 4.84
CA SER A 108 32.75 -2.60 4.32
C SER A 108 32.88 -2.69 2.79
N GLU A 109 32.64 -3.87 2.24
CA GLU A 109 32.76 -4.17 0.81
C GLU A 109 31.84 -3.23 -0.03
N GLU A 110 30.69 -2.86 0.53
CA GLU A 110 29.72 -1.94 -0.07
C GLU A 110 30.27 -0.51 -0.16
N ILE A 111 30.97 -0.03 0.86
CA ILE A 111 31.64 1.28 0.83
C ILE A 111 32.75 1.25 -0.21
N GLU A 112 33.58 0.20 -0.25
CA GLU A 112 34.64 0.09 -1.25
C GLU A 112 34.11 0.08 -2.69
N HIS A 113 32.98 -0.59 -2.93
CA HIS A 113 32.30 -0.55 -4.22
C HIS A 113 31.78 0.87 -4.55
N ALA A 114 31.19 1.57 -3.58
CA ALA A 114 30.70 2.93 -3.75
C ALA A 114 31.83 3.95 -4.03
N LEU A 115 32.99 3.78 -3.37
CA LEU A 115 34.17 4.63 -3.56
C LEU A 115 34.76 4.57 -4.97
N LYS A 116 34.52 3.48 -5.72
CA LYS A 116 34.90 3.34 -7.14
C LYS A 116 34.05 4.20 -8.07
N THR A 117 32.84 4.55 -7.64
CA THR A 117 31.91 5.37 -8.42
C THR A 117 32.17 6.86 -8.25
N ILE A 118 32.69 7.28 -7.09
CA ILE A 118 33.01 8.67 -6.78
C ILE A 118 34.13 9.17 -7.70
N LEU A 119 33.87 10.29 -8.37
CA LEU A 119 34.84 10.94 -9.26
C LEU A 119 36.04 11.49 -8.48
N PRO A 120 37.15 11.79 -9.16
CA PRO A 120 38.24 12.55 -8.55
C PRO A 120 37.73 13.86 -7.95
N LYS A 121 38.36 14.29 -6.84
CA LYS A 121 37.96 15.46 -6.05
C LYS A 121 37.56 16.69 -6.88
N PRO A 122 38.33 17.14 -7.91
CA PRO A 122 37.95 18.32 -8.69
C PRO A 122 36.57 18.22 -9.35
N TYR A 123 36.18 17.04 -9.85
CA TYR A 123 34.88 16.84 -10.48
C TYR A 123 33.76 16.71 -9.45
N THR A 124 34.01 16.00 -8.35
CA THR A 124 33.03 15.90 -7.26
C THR A 124 32.78 17.26 -6.64
N ASP A 125 33.80 18.07 -6.38
CA ASP A 125 33.65 19.40 -5.79
C ASP A 125 32.87 20.33 -6.73
N VAL A 126 33.09 20.24 -8.06
CA VAL A 126 32.29 20.96 -9.06
C VAL A 126 30.82 20.52 -9.04
N LEU A 127 30.53 19.21 -8.93
CA LEU A 127 29.17 18.70 -8.81
C LEU A 127 28.51 19.10 -7.48
N VAL A 128 29.25 19.07 -6.37
CA VAL A 128 28.74 19.53 -5.06
C VAL A 128 28.42 21.03 -5.11
N GLN A 129 29.28 21.84 -5.72
CA GLN A 129 29.02 23.27 -5.89
C GLN A 129 27.80 23.52 -6.78
N ASN A 130 27.71 22.83 -7.92
CA ASN A 130 26.54 22.92 -8.80
C ASN A 130 25.24 22.49 -8.09
N PHE A 131 25.28 21.45 -7.25
CA PHE A 131 24.15 21.09 -6.43
C PHE A 131 23.73 22.24 -5.50
N LEU A 132 24.68 22.84 -4.78
CA LEU A 132 24.38 23.91 -3.82
C LEU A 132 23.86 25.19 -4.48
N GLU A 133 24.33 25.50 -5.68
CA GLU A 133 23.99 26.71 -6.44
C GLU A 133 22.78 26.56 -7.36
N ASN A 134 22.35 25.34 -7.69
CA ASN A 134 21.26 25.14 -8.65
C ASN A 134 20.21 24.17 -8.10
N ALA A 135 20.59 22.91 -7.85
CA ALA A 135 19.63 21.86 -7.52
C ALA A 135 19.02 22.00 -6.12
N ASN A 136 19.81 22.43 -5.13
CA ASN A 136 19.39 22.50 -3.74
C ASN A 136 18.31 23.56 -3.54
N PHE A 137 18.26 24.63 -4.35
CA PHE A 137 17.27 25.72 -4.20
C PHE A 137 15.82 25.27 -4.32
N GLN A 138 15.55 24.14 -4.96
CA GLN A 138 14.19 23.66 -5.18
C GLN A 138 13.45 23.33 -3.88
N TYR A 139 14.15 22.74 -2.91
CA TYR A 139 13.58 22.31 -1.62
C TYR A 139 14.45 22.70 -0.43
N TYR A 140 15.70 23.09 -0.68
CA TYR A 140 16.70 23.52 0.29
C TYR A 140 16.93 22.51 1.43
N ALA A 141 16.84 21.22 1.10
CA ALA A 141 16.90 20.12 2.07
C ALA A 141 18.26 19.97 2.78
N ILE A 142 19.32 20.48 2.17
CA ILE A 142 20.68 20.44 2.73
C ILE A 142 21.16 21.86 3.01
N PHE A 143 21.70 22.08 4.21
CA PHE A 143 22.32 23.36 4.56
C PHE A 143 23.70 23.48 3.90
N PRO A 144 23.97 24.51 3.08
CA PRO A 144 25.20 24.56 2.26
C PRO A 144 26.51 24.53 3.04
N GLU A 145 26.61 25.25 4.15
CA GLU A 145 27.85 25.31 4.95
C GLU A 145 28.15 23.94 5.58
N GLN A 146 27.14 23.29 6.14
CA GLN A 146 27.28 21.94 6.70
C GLN A 146 27.77 20.93 5.65
N LEU A 147 27.24 20.96 4.42
CA LEU A 147 27.67 20.03 3.37
C LEU A 147 29.12 20.29 2.94
N ARG A 148 29.52 21.55 2.84
CA ARG A 148 30.91 21.92 2.49
C ARG A 148 31.89 21.42 3.53
N ASP A 149 31.59 21.64 4.81
CA ASP A 149 32.43 21.17 5.92
C ASP A 149 32.50 19.63 5.95
N GLN A 150 31.35 18.97 5.87
CA GLN A 150 31.27 17.50 5.81
C GLN A 150 32.02 16.91 4.60
N SER A 151 31.93 17.55 3.43
CA SER A 151 32.65 17.10 2.24
C SER A 151 34.16 17.25 2.40
N SER A 152 34.63 18.37 2.97
CA SER A 152 36.05 18.59 3.26
C SER A 152 36.59 17.53 4.23
N GLU A 153 35.90 17.32 5.35
CA GLU A 153 36.25 16.32 6.36
C GLU A 153 36.26 14.90 5.77
N TRP A 154 35.30 14.58 4.91
CA TRP A 154 35.23 13.29 4.23
C TRP A 154 36.41 13.06 3.29
N TRP A 155 36.83 14.09 2.52
CA TRP A 155 38.01 14.02 1.67
C TRP A 155 39.30 13.84 2.47
N GLU A 156 39.44 14.53 3.60
CA GLU A 156 40.57 14.37 4.52
C GLU A 156 40.60 12.97 5.12
N ALA A 157 39.45 12.44 5.56
CA ALA A 157 39.33 11.08 6.05
C ALA A 157 39.71 10.06 4.98
N ARG A 158 39.27 10.26 3.73
CA ARG A 158 39.61 9.38 2.60
C ARG A 158 41.11 9.42 2.29
N ALA A 159 41.72 10.61 2.27
CA ALA A 159 43.15 10.77 2.03
C ALA A 159 44.00 10.12 3.15
N ALA A 160 43.56 10.26 4.39
CA ALA A 160 44.16 9.65 5.57
C ALA A 160 43.85 8.15 5.73
N ARG A 161 43.07 7.55 4.81
CA ARG A 161 42.57 6.16 4.90
C ARG A 161 41.85 5.84 6.21
N ARG A 162 41.18 6.84 6.79
CA ARG A 162 40.29 6.67 7.95
C ARG A 162 38.99 5.99 7.52
N ARG A 163 38.26 5.44 8.51
CA ARG A 163 36.92 4.87 8.29
C ARG A 163 35.99 5.97 7.78
N LEU A 164 35.19 5.66 6.76
CA LEU A 164 34.24 6.62 6.19
C LEU A 164 32.83 6.26 6.65
N ALA A 165 32.04 7.27 7.01
CA ALA A 165 30.64 7.06 7.35
C ALA A 165 29.86 6.67 6.08
N PRO A 166 29.14 5.52 6.08
CA PRO A 166 28.37 5.08 4.92
C PRO A 166 27.25 6.06 4.56
N GLU A 167 26.62 6.70 5.55
CA GLU A 167 25.55 7.68 5.37
C GLU A 167 26.04 8.91 4.60
N LEU A 168 27.18 9.48 5.03
CA LEU A 168 27.77 10.66 4.39
C LEU A 168 28.32 10.32 3.00
N THR A 169 28.91 9.13 2.84
CA THR A 169 29.37 8.65 1.53
C THR A 169 28.18 8.48 0.57
N CYS A 170 27.06 7.94 1.06
CA CYS A 170 25.81 7.81 0.32
C CYS A 170 25.25 9.19 -0.05
N LEU A 171 25.22 10.13 0.89
CA LEU A 171 24.77 11.50 0.66
C LEU A 171 25.60 12.20 -0.43
N LEU A 172 26.93 12.09 -0.39
CA LEU A 172 27.80 12.70 -1.40
C LEU A 172 27.55 12.13 -2.81
N ILE A 173 27.40 10.81 -2.93
CA ILE A 173 27.06 10.18 -4.21
C ILE A 173 25.67 10.62 -4.67
N ARG A 174 24.70 10.70 -3.76
CA ARG A 174 23.34 11.14 -4.06
C ARG A 174 23.30 12.60 -4.50
N VAL A 175 24.07 13.48 -3.86
CA VAL A 175 24.27 14.88 -4.25
C VAL A 175 24.83 14.96 -5.66
N CYS A 176 25.83 14.14 -6.01
CA CYS A 176 26.36 14.07 -7.38
C CYS A 176 25.29 13.60 -8.38
N ALA A 177 24.49 12.60 -8.01
CA ALA A 177 23.39 12.11 -8.85
C ALA A 177 22.38 13.22 -9.16
N VAL A 178 21.89 13.92 -8.12
CA VAL A 178 20.95 15.03 -8.28
C VAL A 178 21.60 16.17 -9.04
N SER A 179 22.84 16.57 -8.71
CA SER A 179 23.56 17.63 -9.44
C SER A 179 23.62 17.38 -10.95
N ALA A 180 23.87 16.14 -11.36
CA ALA A 180 23.99 15.78 -12.76
C ALA A 180 22.68 15.95 -13.56
N GLN A 181 21.52 16.06 -12.90
CA GLN A 181 20.22 16.39 -13.53
C GLN A 181 20.01 17.91 -13.75
N TYR A 182 20.86 18.75 -13.15
CA TYR A 182 20.77 20.22 -13.13
C TYR A 182 22.07 20.87 -13.62
N LEU A 183 22.70 20.29 -14.65
CA LEU A 183 23.93 20.85 -15.24
C LEU A 183 23.57 21.87 -16.32
N GLU A 184 24.08 23.09 -16.19
CA GLU A 184 24.06 24.07 -17.27
C GLU A 184 24.82 23.53 -18.50
N ASP A 185 24.40 23.91 -19.71
CA ASP A 185 24.97 23.45 -20.98
C ASP A 185 26.50 23.51 -21.05
N SER A 186 27.09 24.60 -20.56
CA SER A 186 28.54 24.78 -20.58
C SER A 186 29.26 23.75 -19.71
N LEU A 187 28.77 23.53 -18.50
CA LEU A 187 29.31 22.55 -17.56
C LEU A 187 29.01 21.11 -18.01
N LYS A 188 27.81 20.86 -18.52
CA LYS A 188 27.39 19.59 -19.10
C LYS A 188 28.31 19.17 -20.23
N GLN A 189 28.52 20.02 -21.23
CA GLN A 189 29.42 19.72 -22.36
C GLN A 189 30.85 19.45 -21.89
N ARG A 190 31.36 20.27 -20.97
CA ARG A 190 32.70 20.07 -20.40
C ARG A 190 32.84 18.71 -19.73
N LEU A 191 31.92 18.35 -18.83
CA LEU A 191 31.96 17.08 -18.12
C LEU A 191 31.77 15.88 -19.06
N GLU A 192 30.88 15.98 -20.05
CA GLU A 192 30.68 14.89 -21.03
C GLU A 192 31.94 14.63 -21.88
N ILE A 193 32.68 15.69 -22.24
CA ILE A 193 33.93 15.57 -22.99
C ILE A 193 35.06 15.03 -22.09
N GLU A 194 35.25 15.63 -20.91
CA GLU A 194 36.35 15.27 -20.01
C GLU A 194 36.20 13.86 -19.42
N LEU A 195 34.97 13.41 -19.15
CA LEU A 195 34.68 12.07 -18.58
C LEU A 195 34.35 11.01 -19.64
N GLY A 196 34.06 11.40 -20.88
CA GLY A 196 33.69 10.48 -21.96
C GLY A 196 32.35 9.76 -21.73
N GLU A 197 31.46 10.32 -20.92
CA GLU A 197 30.18 9.74 -20.53
C GLU A 197 29.07 10.81 -20.62
N LYS A 198 27.87 10.42 -21.04
CA LYS A 198 26.71 11.32 -21.05
C LYS A 198 26.24 11.67 -19.65
N ALA A 199 25.78 12.91 -19.45
CA ALA A 199 25.26 13.37 -18.15
C ALA A 199 24.14 12.46 -17.60
N GLN A 200 23.29 11.92 -18.49
CA GLN A 200 22.26 10.93 -18.15
C GLN A 200 22.83 9.63 -17.57
N SER A 201 23.84 9.06 -18.22
CA SER A 201 24.50 7.82 -17.75
C SER A 201 25.20 8.07 -16.40
N MET A 202 25.84 9.23 -16.27
CA MET A 202 26.49 9.64 -15.04
C MET A 202 25.51 9.75 -13.86
N THR A 203 24.36 10.41 -14.03
CA THR A 203 23.35 10.53 -12.96
C THR A 203 22.77 9.18 -12.54
N GLU A 204 22.45 8.30 -13.50
CA GLU A 204 21.94 6.95 -13.24
C GLU A 204 22.97 6.08 -12.52
N ARG A 205 24.24 6.15 -12.93
CA ARG A 205 25.35 5.42 -12.30
C ARG A 205 25.55 5.84 -10.84
N PHE A 206 25.52 7.15 -10.55
CA PHE A 206 25.56 7.64 -9.18
C PHE A 206 24.33 7.20 -8.38
N HIS A 207 23.13 7.31 -8.96
CA HIS A 207 21.89 6.92 -8.29
C HIS A 207 21.90 5.44 -7.87
N VAL A 208 22.28 4.54 -8.78
CA VAL A 208 22.36 3.09 -8.51
C VAL A 208 23.41 2.78 -7.44
N ALA A 209 24.56 3.46 -7.46
CA ALA A 209 25.60 3.27 -6.44
C ALA A 209 25.13 3.75 -5.05
N ALA A 210 24.47 4.91 -4.98
CA ALA A 210 23.87 5.40 -3.73
C ALA A 210 22.77 4.47 -3.21
N GLN A 211 21.92 3.93 -4.08
CA GLN A 211 20.86 3.01 -3.68
C GLN A 211 21.42 1.71 -3.08
N LYS A 212 22.46 1.13 -3.70
CA LYS A 212 23.15 -0.06 -3.16
C LYS A 212 23.76 0.23 -1.78
N LEU A 213 24.49 1.33 -1.64
CA LEU A 213 25.08 1.72 -0.35
C LEU A 213 24.00 1.99 0.70
N SER A 214 22.93 2.71 0.34
CA SER A 214 21.80 2.98 1.22
C SER A 214 21.14 1.70 1.76
N SER A 215 21.07 0.64 0.96
CA SER A 215 20.48 -0.64 1.39
C SER A 215 21.29 -1.38 2.46
N SER A 216 22.58 -1.05 2.60
CA SER A 216 23.48 -1.62 3.62
C SER A 216 23.42 -0.88 4.97
N ILE A 217 22.83 0.32 5.00
CA ILE A 217 22.72 1.14 6.21
C ILE A 217 21.55 0.59 7.06
N PRO A 218 21.78 0.21 8.33
CA PRO A 218 20.69 -0.24 9.20
C PRO A 218 19.62 0.85 9.39
N ARG A 219 18.36 0.44 9.40
CA ARG A 219 17.22 1.35 9.60
C ARG A 219 17.33 2.09 10.93
N GLY A 220 17.04 3.39 10.94
CA GLY A 220 17.12 4.25 12.12
C GLY A 220 18.55 4.61 12.59
N ALA A 221 19.59 3.93 12.09
CA ALA A 221 20.97 4.15 12.53
C ALA A 221 21.65 5.34 11.82
N GLY A 222 21.17 5.70 10.63
CA GLY A 222 21.84 6.70 9.79
C GLY A 222 21.50 8.17 10.09
N GLY A 223 20.64 8.43 11.08
CA GLY A 223 20.33 9.77 11.56
C GLY A 223 19.79 10.73 10.49
N VAL A 224 20.05 12.03 10.68
CA VAL A 224 19.55 13.10 9.80
C VAL A 224 20.11 13.00 8.38
N VAL A 225 21.39 12.61 8.24
CA VAL A 225 22.09 12.47 6.95
C VAL A 225 21.42 11.40 6.08
N GLN A 226 20.99 10.30 6.69
CA GLN A 226 20.24 9.26 5.99
C GLN A 226 18.88 9.76 5.51
N VAL A 227 18.16 10.55 6.30
CA VAL A 227 16.90 11.16 5.86
C VAL A 227 17.13 12.14 4.70
N GLN A 228 18.20 12.93 4.73
CA GLN A 228 18.57 13.84 3.63
C GLN A 228 18.82 13.07 2.33
N GLN A 229 19.62 11.99 2.35
CA GLN A 229 19.90 11.25 1.12
C GLN A 229 18.66 10.51 0.59
N LEU A 230 17.79 10.00 1.47
CA LEU A 230 16.54 9.35 1.06
C LEU A 230 15.54 10.34 0.46
N PHE A 231 15.45 11.55 1.01
CA PHE A 231 14.66 12.62 0.40
C PHE A 231 15.20 12.99 -0.99
N LEU A 232 16.52 13.12 -1.14
CA LEU A 232 17.14 13.37 -2.44
C LEU A 232 16.92 12.21 -3.43
N GLU A 233 16.82 10.97 -2.96
CA GLU A 233 16.40 9.84 -3.80
C GLU A 233 15.00 10.05 -4.37
N ALA A 234 14.03 10.42 -3.52
CA ALA A 234 12.67 10.72 -3.96
C ALA A 234 12.64 11.90 -4.95
N SER A 235 13.46 12.93 -4.70
CA SER A 235 13.63 14.08 -5.60
C SER A 235 14.24 13.71 -6.96
N TRP A 236 15.18 12.77 -6.97
CA TRP A 236 15.78 12.26 -8.20
C TRP A 236 14.74 11.56 -9.08
N TRP A 237 13.94 10.65 -8.50
CA TRP A 237 12.86 9.95 -9.21
C TRP A 237 11.80 10.92 -9.74
N LYS A 238 11.45 11.93 -8.93
CA LYS A 238 10.51 13.00 -9.31
C LYS A 238 11.01 13.79 -10.52
N SER A 239 12.31 14.08 -10.58
CA SER A 239 12.93 14.80 -11.70
C SER A 239 12.99 13.94 -12.97
N GLU A 240 13.11 12.61 -12.84
CA GLU A 240 12.98 11.64 -13.94
C GLU A 240 11.51 11.31 -14.32
N ALA A 241 10.53 12.05 -13.80
CA ALA A 241 9.09 11.84 -14.04
C ALA A 241 8.55 10.46 -13.58
N ASN A 242 9.27 9.74 -12.72
CA ASN A 242 8.89 8.45 -12.17
C ASN A 242 8.17 8.62 -10.83
N MET A 243 6.92 9.09 -10.90
CA MET A 243 6.15 9.53 -9.73
C MET A 243 5.80 8.41 -8.73
N VAL A 244 5.66 7.17 -9.20
CA VAL A 244 5.33 6.02 -8.34
C VAL A 244 6.56 5.64 -7.51
N GLU A 245 7.72 5.57 -8.14
CA GLU A 245 9.01 5.33 -7.49
C GLU A 245 9.34 6.46 -6.51
N ALA A 246 9.11 7.72 -6.91
CA ALA A 246 9.29 8.87 -6.02
C ALA A 246 8.40 8.77 -4.77
N TRP A 247 7.14 8.34 -4.89
CA TRP A 247 6.24 8.15 -3.75
C TRP A 247 6.70 7.02 -2.82
N HIS A 248 7.21 5.91 -3.38
CA HIS A 248 7.80 4.84 -2.58
C HIS A 248 9.08 5.28 -1.86
N SER A 249 10.01 5.96 -2.54
CA SER A 249 11.24 6.48 -1.91
C SER A 249 10.92 7.53 -0.84
N LEU A 250 9.93 8.40 -1.07
CA LEU A 250 9.44 9.34 -0.05
C LEU A 250 8.92 8.61 1.19
N SER A 251 8.15 7.53 1.00
CA SER A 251 7.62 6.71 2.09
C SER A 251 8.72 6.13 2.98
N ILE A 252 9.87 5.77 2.39
CA ILE A 252 11.04 5.30 3.14
C ILE A 252 11.66 6.46 3.94
N ALA A 253 11.83 7.63 3.31
CA ALA A 253 12.35 8.82 3.98
C ALA A 253 11.48 9.24 5.19
N ILE A 254 10.15 9.20 5.04
CA ILE A 254 9.20 9.52 6.11
C ILE A 254 9.35 8.55 7.29
N ARG A 255 9.44 7.24 7.02
CA ARG A 255 9.58 6.23 8.08
C ARG A 255 10.89 6.35 8.83
N GLU A 256 12.00 6.60 8.13
CA GLU A 256 13.30 6.85 8.75
C GLU A 256 13.28 8.15 9.59
N ALA A 257 12.64 9.20 9.10
CA ALA A 257 12.43 10.44 9.86
C ALA A 257 11.58 10.22 11.13
N GLN A 258 10.53 9.40 11.03
CA GLN A 258 9.71 9.01 12.16
C GLN A 258 10.54 8.23 13.19
N GLU A 259 11.35 7.25 12.75
CA GLU A 259 12.21 6.42 13.59
C GLU A 259 13.16 7.24 14.48
N ILE A 260 13.78 8.28 13.90
CA ILE A 260 14.67 9.18 14.65
C ILE A 260 13.95 10.32 15.40
N GLY A 261 12.61 10.29 15.41
CA GLY A 261 11.77 11.19 16.20
C GLY A 261 11.50 12.57 15.62
N MET A 262 11.69 12.81 14.31
CA MET A 262 11.48 14.14 13.70
C MET A 262 10.02 14.64 13.78
N HIS A 263 9.05 13.74 13.96
CA HIS A 263 7.64 14.04 14.12
C HIS A 263 7.26 14.54 15.54
N LYS A 264 8.22 14.58 16.47
CA LYS A 264 8.02 15.01 17.86
C LYS A 264 8.80 16.30 18.13
N GLN A 265 8.30 17.11 19.07
CA GLN A 265 9.06 18.25 19.58
C GLN A 265 10.32 17.75 20.29
N CYS A 266 11.48 18.19 19.82
CA CYS A 266 12.78 17.74 20.33
C CYS A 266 13.28 18.70 21.43
N GLU A 267 12.89 18.45 22.68
CA GLU A 267 13.46 19.14 23.84
C GLU A 267 14.89 18.61 24.12
N GLY A 268 15.87 19.51 24.26
CA GLY A 268 17.26 19.16 24.62
C GLY A 268 18.27 19.01 23.48
N LEU A 269 17.87 19.09 22.21
CA LEU A 269 18.82 19.10 21.08
C LEU A 269 19.46 20.49 20.86
N PRO A 270 20.71 20.55 20.35
CA PRO A 270 21.31 21.81 19.89
C PRO A 270 20.42 22.53 18.88
N ASN A 271 20.38 23.86 18.94
CA ASN A 271 19.51 24.68 18.09
C ASN A 271 19.71 24.35 16.59
N PHE A 272 20.95 24.22 16.14
CA PHE A 272 21.27 23.90 14.75
C PHE A 272 20.65 22.56 14.29
N GLU A 273 20.84 21.49 15.05
CA GLU A 273 20.29 20.16 14.69
C GLU A 273 18.76 20.17 14.65
N ARG A 274 18.13 20.84 15.62
CA ARG A 274 16.68 21.02 15.67
C ARG A 274 16.16 21.73 14.43
N MET A 275 16.84 22.78 13.98
CA MET A 275 16.45 23.56 12.81
C MET A 275 16.57 22.75 11.51
N ILE A 276 17.59 21.90 11.37
CA ILE A 276 17.71 20.97 10.23
C ILE A 276 16.59 19.92 10.26
N ARG A 277 16.30 19.35 11.43
CA ARG A 277 15.20 18.37 11.60
C ARG A 277 13.84 18.99 11.26
N ASN A 278 13.55 20.18 11.77
CA ASN A 278 12.31 20.91 11.48
C ASN A 278 12.18 21.20 9.98
N ARG A 279 13.27 21.62 9.33
CA ARG A 279 13.32 21.83 7.89
C ARG A 279 12.95 20.57 7.11
N LEU A 280 13.63 19.46 7.39
CA LEU A 280 13.39 18.20 6.68
C LEU A 280 11.99 17.66 6.95
N TRP A 281 11.52 17.76 8.20
CA TRP A 281 10.16 17.36 8.56
C TRP A 281 9.12 18.18 7.81
N CYS A 282 9.29 19.51 7.71
CA CYS A 282 8.42 20.38 6.92
C CYS A 282 8.39 19.98 5.44
N ILE A 283 9.53 19.61 4.86
CA ILE A 283 9.61 19.14 3.46
C ILE A 283 8.85 17.82 3.30
N LEU A 284 9.13 16.83 4.15
CA LEU A 284 8.51 15.50 4.10
C LEU A 284 7.00 15.57 4.33
N TRP A 285 6.58 16.36 5.32
CA TRP A 285 5.16 16.64 5.61
C TRP A 285 4.46 17.22 4.38
N THR A 286 5.06 18.26 3.76
CA THR A 286 4.48 18.92 2.58
C THR A 286 4.38 17.96 1.40
N TRP A 287 5.39 17.12 1.20
CA TRP A 287 5.40 16.16 0.10
C TRP A 287 4.41 15.01 0.28
N ASP A 288 4.22 14.52 1.51
CA ASP A 288 3.31 13.40 1.79
C ASP A 288 1.89 13.73 1.32
N TRP A 289 1.34 14.88 1.69
CA TRP A 289 -0.01 15.25 1.28
C TRP A 289 -0.10 15.68 -0.18
N GLN A 290 0.88 16.41 -0.71
CA GLN A 290 0.85 16.83 -2.12
C GLN A 290 0.93 15.63 -3.06
N MET A 291 1.87 14.70 -2.85
CA MET A 291 2.01 13.50 -3.69
C MET A 291 0.82 12.56 -3.50
N SER A 292 0.33 12.39 -2.27
CA SER A 292 -0.84 11.55 -2.00
C SER A 292 -2.11 12.09 -2.65
N THR A 293 -2.31 13.41 -2.62
CA THR A 293 -3.44 14.08 -3.29
C THR A 293 -3.33 13.93 -4.82
N LEU A 294 -2.14 14.16 -5.38
CA LEU A 294 -1.91 14.10 -6.82
C LEU A 294 -2.06 12.69 -7.40
N LEU A 295 -1.65 11.66 -6.65
CA LEU A 295 -1.66 10.27 -7.09
C LEU A 295 -2.85 9.45 -6.56
N SER A 296 -3.76 10.09 -5.81
CA SER A 296 -4.87 9.44 -5.11
C SER A 296 -4.40 8.26 -4.23
N ARG A 297 -3.40 8.51 -3.36
CA ARG A 297 -2.80 7.51 -2.46
C ARG A 297 -3.06 7.83 -0.99
N PRO A 298 -2.94 6.84 -0.08
CA PRO A 298 -3.02 7.09 1.36
C PRO A 298 -1.83 7.90 1.88
N LEU A 299 -2.09 8.71 2.90
CA LEU A 299 -1.07 9.47 3.65
C LEU A 299 -0.28 8.59 4.64
N LEU A 300 0.92 9.04 4.97
CA LEU A 300 1.76 8.45 6.03
C LEU A 300 1.90 9.37 7.26
N ILE A 301 1.69 10.66 7.07
CA ILE A 301 1.77 11.68 8.11
C ILE A 301 0.38 12.25 8.35
N ASP A 302 0.03 12.42 9.63
CA ASP A 302 -1.20 13.11 10.02
C ASP A 302 -1.13 14.58 9.60
N GLN A 303 -2.06 14.99 8.74
CA GLN A 303 -2.10 16.35 8.19
C GLN A 303 -2.86 17.31 9.12
N ASP A 304 -3.54 16.79 10.14
CA ASP A 304 -4.13 17.59 11.21
C ASP A 304 -3.15 17.81 12.37
N ASP A 305 -1.85 17.51 12.17
CA ASP A 305 -0.82 17.76 13.18
C ASP A 305 -0.47 19.26 13.28
N HIS A 306 -1.20 19.95 14.16
CA HIS A 306 -0.99 21.37 14.47
C HIS A 306 0.35 21.66 15.17
N LYS A 307 1.18 20.65 15.44
CA LYS A 307 2.50 20.79 16.05
C LYS A 307 3.63 21.01 15.03
N LEU A 308 3.31 21.01 13.72
CA LEU A 308 4.29 21.29 12.68
C LEU A 308 4.87 22.70 12.84
N GLU A 309 6.18 22.79 13.08
CA GLU A 309 6.90 24.05 13.12
C GLU A 309 7.37 24.46 11.72
N LEU A 310 6.91 25.63 11.24
CA LEU A 310 7.32 26.17 9.95
C LEU A 310 8.70 26.84 10.04
N PRO A 311 9.63 26.58 9.09
CA PRO A 311 10.93 27.24 9.06
C PRO A 311 10.79 28.76 8.91
N ASP A 312 11.56 29.53 9.69
CA ASP A 312 11.46 31.00 9.79
C ASP A 312 12.71 31.76 9.33
N GLY A 313 13.67 31.08 8.70
CA GLY A 313 14.90 31.69 8.15
C GLY A 313 16.02 31.95 9.17
N ARG A 314 15.82 31.60 10.45
CA ARG A 314 16.86 31.75 11.49
C ARG A 314 18.14 30.97 11.20
N LEU A 315 18.07 29.88 10.43
CA LEU A 315 19.27 29.07 10.12
C LEU A 315 20.22 29.81 9.21
N GLU A 316 19.67 30.63 8.31
CA GLU A 316 20.41 31.46 7.36
C GLU A 316 20.81 32.82 7.94
N ASN A 317 20.54 33.06 9.23
CA ASN A 317 20.72 34.36 9.90
C ASN A 317 19.96 35.50 9.19
N ILE A 318 18.84 35.20 8.54
CA ILE A 318 17.98 36.22 7.92
C ILE A 318 17.07 36.78 9.00
N THR A 319 17.30 38.04 9.39
CA THR A 319 16.52 38.73 10.43
C THR A 319 15.45 39.66 9.86
N ASP A 320 15.56 40.01 8.58
CA ASP A 320 14.62 40.89 7.90
C ASP A 320 13.40 40.09 7.42
N PRO A 321 12.18 40.36 7.94
CA PRO A 321 10.97 39.64 7.53
C PRO A 321 10.55 39.93 6.07
N GLU A 322 11.07 40.98 5.44
CA GLU A 322 10.77 41.30 4.03
C GLU A 322 11.60 40.47 3.04
N VAL A 323 12.68 39.83 3.50
CA VAL A 323 13.54 38.95 2.71
C VAL A 323 13.01 37.52 2.76
N PRO A 324 12.55 36.94 1.63
CA PRO A 324 12.17 35.53 1.60
C PRO A 324 13.40 34.65 1.85
N HIS A 325 13.36 33.87 2.93
CA HIS A 325 14.40 32.86 3.19
C HIS A 325 14.25 31.68 2.21
N PRO A 326 15.31 30.86 1.99
CA PRO A 326 15.29 29.78 0.99
C PRO A 326 14.21 28.71 1.17
N MET A 327 13.61 28.63 2.37
CA MET A 327 12.51 27.71 2.70
C MET A 327 11.12 28.35 2.57
N SER A 328 11.00 29.65 2.25
CA SER A 328 9.72 30.36 2.30
C SER A 328 8.65 29.75 1.39
N SER A 329 9.03 29.32 0.18
CA SER A 329 8.10 28.62 -0.73
C SER A 329 7.53 27.35 -0.10
N ILE A 330 8.38 26.49 0.49
CA ILE A 330 7.94 25.23 1.11
C ILE A 330 7.15 25.49 2.40
N ALA A 331 7.55 26.48 3.21
CA ALA A 331 6.81 26.86 4.41
C ALA A 331 5.38 27.35 4.07
N LEU A 332 5.23 28.14 3.00
CA LEU A 332 3.92 28.56 2.50
C LEU A 332 3.10 27.36 1.99
N GLN A 333 3.72 26.39 1.30
CA GLN A 333 3.05 25.16 0.87
C GLN A 333 2.62 24.28 2.05
N ALA A 334 3.43 24.20 3.12
CA ALA A 334 3.05 23.51 4.35
C ALA A 334 1.84 24.20 5.01
N SER A 335 1.87 25.54 5.11
CA SER A 335 0.75 26.32 5.65
C SER A 335 -0.54 26.17 4.85
N LEU A 336 -0.44 25.93 3.54
CA LEU A 336 -1.60 25.60 2.70
C LEU A 336 -2.24 24.29 3.17
N GLY A 337 -1.45 23.22 3.27
CA GLY A 337 -1.94 21.91 3.70
C GLY A 337 -2.68 21.97 5.03
N LEU A 338 -2.12 22.68 6.02
CA LEU A 338 -2.72 22.82 7.35
C LEU A 338 -4.12 23.47 7.31
N HIS A 339 -4.36 24.37 6.35
CA HIS A 339 -5.62 25.11 6.27
C HIS A 339 -6.66 24.48 5.33
N VAL A 340 -6.24 23.88 4.21
CA VAL A 340 -7.19 23.46 3.15
C VAL A 340 -7.36 21.95 3.03
N PHE A 341 -6.46 21.14 3.60
CA PHE A 341 -6.46 19.70 3.36
C PHE A 341 -7.79 19.02 3.70
N HIS A 342 -8.39 19.34 4.85
CA HIS A 342 -9.69 18.82 5.26
C HIS A 342 -10.84 19.25 4.31
N LEU A 343 -10.77 20.45 3.72
CA LEU A 343 -11.74 20.91 2.73
C LEU A 343 -11.61 20.11 1.42
N PHE A 344 -10.38 19.82 0.99
CA PHE A 344 -10.11 19.00 -0.18
C PHE A 344 -10.54 17.54 0.02
N GLN A 345 -10.46 17.00 1.24
CA GLN A 345 -11.02 15.67 1.55
C GLN A 345 -12.54 15.64 1.38
N ARG A 346 -13.25 16.68 1.83
CA ARG A 346 -14.71 16.81 1.68
C ARG A 346 -15.13 16.82 0.21
N MET A 347 -14.30 17.34 -0.70
CA MET A 347 -14.60 17.35 -2.14
C MET A 347 -14.74 15.95 -2.75
N ASN A 348 -14.17 14.91 -2.14
CA ASN A 348 -14.35 13.53 -2.62
C ASN A 348 -15.79 13.02 -2.46
N THR A 349 -16.55 13.62 -1.54
CA THR A 349 -17.93 13.23 -1.22
C THR A 349 -18.97 14.30 -1.58
N ASP A 350 -18.57 15.58 -1.57
CA ASP A 350 -19.44 16.74 -1.81
C ASP A 350 -18.88 17.57 -2.98
N SER A 351 -19.65 17.73 -4.05
CA SER A 351 -19.29 18.57 -5.21
C SER A 351 -20.14 19.84 -5.32
N SER A 352 -20.68 20.31 -4.20
CA SER A 352 -21.59 21.46 -4.15
C SER A 352 -20.87 22.79 -4.39
N ALA A 353 -21.57 23.75 -5.01
CA ALA A 353 -21.05 25.10 -5.22
C ALA A 353 -20.66 25.85 -3.92
N PRO A 354 -21.39 25.71 -2.79
CA PRO A 354 -20.97 26.30 -1.52
C PRO A 354 -19.59 25.82 -1.04
N LEU A 355 -19.29 24.52 -1.16
CA LEU A 355 -17.98 24.00 -0.78
C LEU A 355 -16.87 24.55 -1.70
N VAL A 356 -17.14 24.67 -3.00
CA VAL A 356 -16.20 25.28 -3.96
C VAL A 356 -15.87 26.72 -3.56
N LEU A 357 -16.87 27.51 -3.17
CA LEU A 357 -16.69 28.89 -2.69
C LEU A 357 -15.95 28.95 -1.34
N GLU A 358 -16.20 27.99 -0.44
CA GLU A 358 -15.49 27.86 0.84
C GLU A 358 -13.98 27.63 0.61
N ILE A 359 -13.64 26.70 -0.30
CA ILE A 359 -12.25 26.41 -0.68
C ILE A 359 -11.59 27.60 -1.35
N GLU A 360 -12.31 28.26 -2.27
CA GLU A 360 -11.85 29.47 -2.95
C GLU A 360 -11.49 30.56 -1.94
N ALA A 361 -12.38 30.86 -0.99
CA ALA A 361 -12.14 31.88 0.03
C ALA A 361 -10.95 31.53 0.93
N ALA A 362 -10.77 30.26 1.28
CA ALA A 362 -9.63 29.79 2.06
C ALA A 362 -8.30 29.96 1.30
N LEU A 363 -8.28 29.64 0.00
CA LEU A 363 -7.12 29.81 -0.87
C LEU A 363 -6.78 31.27 -1.10
N ASP A 364 -7.76 32.13 -1.37
CA ASP A 364 -7.54 33.58 -1.55
C ASP A 364 -6.99 34.22 -0.26
N LYS A 365 -7.51 33.82 0.91
CA LYS A 365 -6.98 34.25 2.21
C LYS A 365 -5.53 33.81 2.42
N TRP A 366 -5.20 32.58 2.02
CA TRP A 366 -3.83 32.07 2.10
C TRP A 366 -2.89 32.80 1.14
N MET A 367 -3.28 33.01 -0.12
CA MET A 367 -2.48 33.76 -1.10
C MET A 367 -2.22 35.20 -0.65
N ALA A 368 -3.15 35.81 0.08
CA ALA A 368 -2.95 37.15 0.66
C ALA A 368 -1.83 37.22 1.71
N THR A 369 -1.38 36.07 2.25
CA THR A 369 -0.27 36.01 3.22
C THR A 369 1.11 36.07 2.57
N PHE A 370 1.20 36.02 1.23
CA PHE A 370 2.49 35.98 0.55
C PHE A 370 3.31 37.27 0.76
N PRO A 371 4.61 37.14 1.11
CA PRO A 371 5.54 38.26 1.11
C PRO A 371 5.54 38.98 -0.24
N ALA A 372 5.78 40.30 -0.24
CA ALA A 372 5.72 41.11 -1.46
C ALA A 372 6.61 40.55 -2.59
N ALA A 373 7.79 40.02 -2.25
CA ALA A 373 8.70 39.41 -3.19
C ALA A 373 8.23 38.06 -3.78
N LEU A 374 7.23 37.39 -3.20
CA LEU A 374 6.70 36.11 -3.67
C LEU A 374 5.30 36.19 -4.30
N ARG A 375 4.68 37.39 -4.33
CA ARG A 375 3.37 37.60 -4.98
C ARG A 375 3.48 37.43 -6.49
N ASP A 376 2.40 36.98 -7.11
CA ASP A 376 2.32 36.96 -8.56
C ASP A 376 2.12 38.37 -9.16
N HIS A 377 1.22 39.13 -8.54
CA HIS A 377 0.81 40.45 -9.03
C HIS A 377 1.63 41.54 -8.36
N ARG A 378 2.35 42.33 -9.19
CA ARG A 378 3.27 43.40 -8.76
C ARG A 378 4.25 42.90 -7.68
N PRO A 379 5.07 41.88 -7.99
CA PRO A 379 6.08 41.41 -7.05
C PRO A 379 7.10 42.50 -6.77
N ASP A 380 7.65 42.45 -5.56
CA ASP A 380 8.84 43.20 -5.25
C ASP A 380 10.08 42.46 -5.77
N THR A 381 10.78 43.04 -6.74
CA THR A 381 11.89 42.39 -7.46
C THR A 381 13.27 42.89 -7.03
N HIS A 382 13.37 43.77 -6.02
CA HIS A 382 14.67 44.32 -5.62
C HIS A 382 15.67 43.27 -5.10
N TRP A 383 15.16 42.12 -4.66
CA TRP A 383 15.95 40.98 -4.21
C TRP A 383 16.39 40.03 -5.33
N ASP A 384 15.82 40.14 -6.53
CA ASP A 384 15.95 39.12 -7.59
C ASP A 384 17.41 38.97 -8.06
N ASP A 385 18.14 40.09 -8.17
CA ASP A 385 19.56 40.08 -8.58
C ASP A 385 20.49 39.56 -7.47
N LYS A 386 20.12 39.79 -6.20
CA LYS A 386 20.93 39.41 -5.04
C LYS A 386 20.71 37.95 -4.65
N TYR A 387 19.50 37.44 -4.84
CA TYR A 387 19.07 36.11 -4.41
C TYR A 387 18.39 35.38 -5.58
N PRO A 388 19.15 34.65 -6.42
CA PRO A 388 18.63 33.97 -7.62
C PRO A 388 17.52 32.95 -7.34
N ASN A 389 17.40 32.46 -6.10
CA ASN A 389 16.35 31.55 -5.67
C ASN A 389 14.98 32.25 -5.49
N VAL A 390 14.92 33.57 -5.31
CA VAL A 390 13.66 34.32 -5.07
C VAL A 390 12.72 34.26 -6.28
N PRO A 391 13.15 34.57 -7.52
CA PRO A 391 12.31 34.39 -8.72
C PRO A 391 11.80 32.96 -8.88
N PHE A 392 12.65 31.97 -8.57
CA PHE A 392 12.30 30.57 -8.65
C PHE A 392 11.20 30.19 -7.65
N MET A 393 11.36 30.60 -6.38
CA MET A 393 10.35 30.40 -5.32
C MET A 393 9.04 31.10 -5.66
N ARG A 394 9.08 32.34 -6.17
CA ARG A 394 7.92 33.10 -6.61
C ARG A 394 7.13 32.33 -7.66
N CYS A 395 7.78 31.83 -8.70
CA CYS A 395 7.09 31.03 -9.71
C CYS A 395 6.54 29.71 -9.14
N GLN A 396 7.33 29.00 -8.34
CA GLN A 396 6.93 27.73 -7.73
C GLN A 396 5.67 27.85 -6.87
N ILE A 397 5.62 28.82 -5.95
CA ILE A 397 4.49 28.98 -5.03
C ILE A 397 3.21 29.38 -5.76
N ASN A 398 3.31 30.25 -6.78
CA ASN A 398 2.14 30.70 -7.53
C ASN A 398 1.60 29.60 -8.45
N ILE A 399 2.47 28.77 -9.05
CA ILE A 399 2.02 27.56 -9.78
C ILE A 399 1.24 26.62 -8.85
N ILE A 400 1.73 26.39 -7.64
CA ILE A 400 1.02 25.58 -6.63
C ILE A 400 -0.32 26.24 -6.28
N ALA A 401 -0.33 27.54 -6.01
CA ALA A 401 -1.53 28.28 -5.66
C ALA A 401 -2.63 28.14 -6.73
N TYR A 402 -2.31 28.41 -8.00
CA TYR A 402 -3.27 28.29 -9.09
C TYR A 402 -3.68 26.84 -9.38
N THR A 403 -2.81 25.87 -9.16
CA THR A 403 -3.16 24.45 -9.29
C THR A 403 -4.25 24.06 -8.29
N TYR A 404 -4.08 24.42 -7.02
CA TYR A 404 -5.07 24.13 -5.98
C TYR A 404 -6.33 24.97 -6.14
N LEU A 405 -6.24 26.20 -6.65
CA LEU A 405 -7.41 27.01 -7.00
C LEU A 405 -8.20 26.42 -8.18
N LEU A 406 -7.51 25.85 -9.17
CA LEU A 406 -8.14 25.26 -10.34
C LEU A 406 -8.89 23.97 -10.00
N ALA A 407 -8.36 23.16 -9.07
CA ALA A 407 -8.92 21.85 -8.72
C ALA A 407 -10.45 21.85 -8.44
N PRO A 408 -11.01 22.69 -7.54
CA PRO A 408 -12.45 22.77 -7.31
C PRO A 408 -13.22 23.40 -8.49
N LEU A 409 -12.55 24.12 -9.39
CA LEU A 409 -13.16 24.79 -10.54
C LEU A 409 -13.23 23.89 -11.78
N LYS A 410 -12.43 22.82 -11.86
CA LYS A 410 -12.42 21.88 -12.99
C LYS A 410 -13.81 21.38 -13.40
N PRO A 411 -14.74 20.98 -12.50
CA PRO A 411 -16.06 20.51 -12.89
C PRO A 411 -16.85 21.49 -13.77
N TYR A 412 -16.69 22.80 -13.55
CA TYR A 412 -17.37 23.87 -14.29
C TYR A 412 -16.79 24.11 -15.70
N LEU A 413 -15.55 23.65 -15.94
CA LEU A 413 -14.88 23.72 -17.23
C LEU A 413 -15.02 22.39 -18.01
N LEU A 414 -15.02 21.26 -17.31
CA LEU A 414 -15.10 19.92 -17.90
C LEU A 414 -16.54 19.47 -18.23
N GLY A 415 -17.53 20.33 -18.07
CA GLY A 415 -18.95 19.99 -18.29
C GLY A 415 -19.49 18.93 -17.32
N LYS A 416 -18.90 18.81 -16.12
CA LYS A 416 -19.30 17.85 -15.08
C LYS A 416 -20.09 18.47 -13.92
N ALA A 417 -20.12 19.81 -13.85
CA ALA A 417 -20.92 20.53 -12.85
C ALA A 417 -22.43 20.33 -13.09
N ASP A 418 -23.22 20.49 -12.02
CA ASP A 418 -24.68 20.41 -12.09
C ASP A 418 -25.25 21.42 -13.11
N PRO A 419 -26.01 20.96 -14.13
CA PRO A 419 -26.62 21.83 -15.13
C PRO A 419 -27.50 22.93 -14.53
N GLU A 420 -28.16 22.68 -13.40
CA GLU A 420 -29.00 23.69 -12.74
C GLU A 420 -28.13 24.80 -12.13
N VAL A 421 -26.99 24.44 -11.52
CA VAL A 421 -26.01 25.42 -11.00
C VAL A 421 -25.40 26.23 -12.14
N MET A 422 -25.09 25.62 -13.28
CA MET A 422 -24.53 26.31 -14.45
C MET A 422 -25.44 27.38 -15.04
N ARG A 423 -26.77 27.30 -14.83
CA ARG A 423 -27.73 28.34 -15.24
C ARG A 423 -27.80 29.51 -14.27
N THR A 424 -27.24 29.37 -13.07
CA THR A 424 -27.20 30.45 -12.08
C THR A 424 -26.06 31.42 -12.34
N PRO A 425 -26.14 32.67 -11.84
CA PRO A 425 -25.01 33.61 -11.89
C PRO A 425 -23.74 33.06 -11.22
N ILE A 426 -23.90 32.26 -10.17
CA ILE A 426 -22.78 31.64 -9.43
C ILE A 426 -22.03 30.65 -10.34
N GLY A 427 -22.74 29.79 -11.06
CA GLY A 427 -22.11 28.85 -11.99
C GLY A 427 -21.34 29.57 -13.12
N SER A 428 -21.88 30.67 -13.63
CA SER A 428 -21.18 31.51 -14.62
C SER A 428 -19.93 32.18 -14.05
N GLN A 429 -20.00 32.69 -12.81
CA GLN A 429 -18.86 33.28 -12.11
C GLN A 429 -17.75 32.25 -11.85
N LEU A 430 -18.09 31.05 -11.37
CA LEU A 430 -17.14 29.97 -11.13
C LEU A 430 -16.48 29.50 -12.43
N ARG A 431 -17.25 29.41 -13.53
CA ARG A 431 -16.69 29.12 -14.87
C ARG A 431 -15.69 30.19 -15.32
N ALA A 432 -16.02 31.48 -15.13
CA ALA A 432 -15.13 32.59 -15.47
C ALA A 432 -13.85 32.58 -14.62
N LYS A 433 -13.96 32.36 -13.30
CA LYS A 433 -12.81 32.23 -12.40
C LYS A 433 -11.94 31.02 -12.76
N GLY A 434 -12.56 29.91 -13.18
CA GLY A 434 -11.84 28.73 -13.68
C GLY A 434 -11.00 29.04 -14.91
N VAL A 435 -11.56 29.78 -15.89
CA VAL A 435 -10.80 30.24 -17.07
C VAL A 435 -9.64 31.14 -16.66
N ASP A 436 -9.89 32.12 -15.79
CA ASP A 436 -8.87 33.07 -15.32
C ASP A 436 -7.72 32.33 -14.61
N THR A 437 -8.07 31.36 -13.77
CA THR A 437 -7.09 30.52 -13.07
C THR A 437 -6.25 29.67 -14.04
N CYS A 438 -6.84 29.10 -15.10
CA CYS A 438 -6.09 28.41 -16.15
C CYS A 438 -5.09 29.34 -16.86
N LEU A 439 -5.52 30.56 -17.19
CA LEU A 439 -4.67 31.55 -17.86
C LEU A 439 -3.52 32.00 -16.96
N ASP A 440 -3.78 32.24 -15.68
CA ASP A 440 -2.75 32.67 -14.74
C ASP A 440 -1.78 31.53 -14.39
N LEU A 441 -2.27 30.29 -14.27
CA LEU A 441 -1.42 29.10 -14.15
C LEU A 441 -0.49 28.95 -15.36
N MET A 442 -0.99 29.17 -16.57
CA MET A 442 -0.18 29.12 -17.79
C MET A 442 0.88 30.22 -17.84
N LYS A 443 0.54 31.47 -17.48
CA LYS A 443 1.51 32.58 -17.40
C LYS A 443 2.59 32.35 -16.34
N ALA A 444 2.20 31.80 -15.18
CA ALA A 444 3.16 31.41 -14.14
C ALA A 444 4.08 30.28 -14.63
N GLY A 445 3.50 29.28 -15.32
CA GLY A 445 4.24 28.20 -15.98
C GLY A 445 5.24 28.69 -17.02
N GLU A 446 4.85 29.63 -17.87
CA GLU A 446 5.73 30.23 -18.89
C GLU A 446 6.90 31.02 -18.26
N ARG A 447 6.63 31.84 -17.25
CA ARG A 447 7.70 32.54 -16.51
C ARG A 447 8.68 31.56 -15.88
N PHE A 448 8.17 30.48 -15.30
CA PHE A 448 9.01 29.45 -14.71
C PHE A 448 9.79 28.65 -15.77
N TYR A 449 9.17 28.38 -16.92
CA TYR A 449 9.83 27.77 -18.07
C TYR A 449 11.04 28.59 -18.51
N ASN A 450 10.87 29.90 -18.64
CA ASN A 450 11.93 30.82 -19.05
C ASN A 450 13.06 30.96 -18.01
N LEU A 451 12.83 30.57 -16.76
CA LEU A 451 13.88 30.49 -15.74
C LEU A 451 14.59 29.12 -15.76
N ALA A 452 13.86 28.03 -15.95
CA ALA A 452 14.39 26.68 -15.77
C ALA A 452 15.05 26.08 -17.04
N PHE A 453 14.44 26.26 -18.22
CA PHE A 453 14.85 25.54 -19.42
C PHE A 453 15.96 26.16 -20.27
N PRO A 454 16.35 27.45 -20.15
CA PRO A 454 17.60 27.92 -20.74
C PRO A 454 18.85 27.21 -20.21
N GLN A 455 18.71 26.39 -19.16
CA GLN A 455 19.76 25.60 -18.52
C GLN A 455 19.57 24.09 -18.67
N ASP A 456 18.68 23.62 -19.56
CA ASP A 456 18.40 22.18 -19.78
C ASP A 456 17.92 21.41 -18.52
N ILE A 457 17.46 22.13 -17.49
CA ILE A 457 17.05 21.54 -16.22
C ILE A 457 15.79 20.69 -16.38
N LYS A 458 15.85 19.45 -15.91
CA LYS A 458 14.69 18.54 -15.90
C LYS A 458 13.70 18.88 -14.78
N TYR A 459 12.80 19.81 -15.05
CA TYR A 459 11.70 20.14 -14.13
C TYR A 459 10.35 19.61 -14.62
N PHE A 460 10.09 18.32 -14.40
CA PHE A 460 8.86 17.63 -14.83
C PHE A 460 7.57 18.34 -14.40
N PHE A 461 7.54 18.92 -13.20
CA PHE A 461 6.32 19.52 -12.63
C PHE A 461 5.80 20.74 -13.42
N ILE A 462 6.65 21.52 -14.09
CA ILE A 462 6.19 22.66 -14.92
C ILE A 462 5.37 22.12 -16.08
N ILE A 463 5.92 21.10 -16.76
CA ILE A 463 5.30 20.47 -17.92
C ILE A 463 3.96 19.85 -17.52
N PHE A 464 3.92 19.18 -16.36
CA PHE A 464 2.69 18.59 -15.84
C PHE A 464 1.58 19.64 -15.63
N PHE A 465 1.85 20.73 -14.91
CA PHE A 465 0.82 21.73 -14.61
C PHE A 465 0.39 22.54 -15.84
N MET A 466 1.32 22.86 -16.75
CA MET A 466 0.97 23.50 -18.02
C MET A 466 0.11 22.58 -18.89
N PHE A 467 0.41 21.27 -18.91
CA PHE A 467 -0.40 20.28 -19.63
C PHE A 467 -1.78 20.10 -19.00
N ASP A 468 -1.89 20.02 -17.67
CA ASP A 468 -3.17 19.96 -16.97
C ASP A 468 -4.04 21.19 -17.28
N ALA A 469 -3.48 22.40 -17.19
CA ALA A 469 -4.19 23.63 -17.56
C ALA A 469 -4.63 23.64 -19.03
N ALA A 470 -3.74 23.24 -19.96
CA ALA A 470 -4.06 23.16 -21.38
C ALA A 470 -5.16 22.14 -21.69
N THR A 471 -5.14 20.96 -21.07
CA THR A 471 -6.18 19.94 -21.26
C THR A 471 -7.53 20.39 -20.69
N VAL A 472 -7.54 21.06 -19.54
CA VAL A 472 -8.76 21.67 -18.98
C VAL A 472 -9.32 22.74 -19.92
N MET A 473 -8.48 23.60 -20.50
CA MET A 473 -8.92 24.59 -21.50
C MET A 473 -9.46 23.93 -22.79
N CYS A 474 -8.79 22.89 -23.30
CA CYS A 474 -9.30 22.11 -24.43
C CYS A 474 -10.70 21.56 -24.15
N SER A 475 -10.91 20.99 -22.96
CA SER A 475 -12.22 20.49 -22.54
C SER A 475 -13.25 21.62 -22.41
N ALA A 476 -12.87 22.76 -21.82
CA ALA A 476 -13.73 23.94 -21.73
C ALA A 476 -14.23 24.44 -23.10
N ILE A 477 -13.37 24.37 -24.12
CA ILE A 477 -13.71 24.71 -25.51
C ILE A 477 -14.63 23.65 -26.13
N VAL A 478 -14.36 22.35 -25.90
CA VAL A 478 -15.20 21.25 -26.41
C VAL A 478 -16.62 21.32 -25.86
N HIS A 479 -16.78 21.67 -24.60
CA HIS A 479 -18.09 21.77 -23.95
C HIS A 479 -18.80 23.13 -24.17
N ASP A 480 -18.18 24.07 -24.88
CA ASP A 480 -18.75 25.38 -25.17
C ASP A 480 -19.67 25.39 -26.40
N THR A 481 -20.74 24.60 -26.36
CA THR A 481 -21.67 24.44 -27.50
C THR A 481 -22.39 25.73 -27.92
N HIS A 482 -22.50 26.70 -27.01
CA HIS A 482 -23.20 27.97 -27.22
C HIS A 482 -22.25 29.15 -27.47
N HIS A 483 -20.94 28.91 -27.58
CA HIS A 483 -19.93 29.98 -27.73
C HIS A 483 -20.00 31.04 -26.62
N THR A 484 -20.20 30.60 -25.37
CA THR A 484 -20.33 31.48 -24.18
C THR A 484 -19.11 31.41 -23.26
N LEU A 485 -18.05 30.71 -23.64
CA LEU A 485 -16.84 30.60 -22.83
C LEU A 485 -16.17 31.99 -22.66
N PRO A 486 -15.96 32.45 -21.42
CA PRO A 486 -15.23 33.69 -21.17
C PRO A 486 -13.83 33.65 -21.77
N LYS A 487 -13.35 34.77 -22.33
CA LYS A 487 -11.97 34.93 -22.85
C LYS A 487 -11.52 33.82 -23.81
N ARG A 488 -12.44 33.23 -24.59
CA ARG A 488 -12.20 32.09 -25.48
C ARG A 488 -10.97 32.27 -26.40
N GLU A 489 -10.83 33.44 -27.01
CA GLU A 489 -9.68 33.75 -27.88
C GLU A 489 -8.35 33.68 -27.13
N GLN A 490 -8.29 34.20 -25.90
CA GLN A 490 -7.09 34.12 -25.05
C GLN A 490 -6.76 32.68 -24.67
N CYS A 491 -7.77 31.84 -24.41
CA CYS A 491 -7.56 30.41 -24.18
C CYS A 491 -6.88 29.74 -25.38
N ILE A 492 -7.32 30.03 -26.61
CA ILE A 492 -6.72 29.47 -27.83
C ILE A 492 -5.28 29.94 -28.02
N HIS A 493 -5.01 31.24 -27.81
CA HIS A 493 -3.64 31.75 -27.86
C HIS A 493 -2.75 31.05 -26.84
N THR A 494 -3.26 30.85 -25.63
CA THR A 494 -2.54 30.18 -24.54
C THR A 494 -2.31 28.69 -24.85
N LEU A 495 -3.23 28.01 -25.54
CA LEU A 495 -3.04 26.64 -26.03
C LEU A 495 -1.90 26.57 -27.06
N ARG A 496 -1.78 27.57 -27.94
CA ARG A 496 -0.64 27.67 -28.86
C ARG A 496 0.67 27.82 -28.08
N THR A 497 0.74 28.76 -27.14
CA THR A 497 1.91 28.96 -26.28
C THR A 497 2.27 27.66 -25.52
N ALA A 498 1.28 26.96 -24.95
CA ALA A 498 1.51 25.68 -24.28
C ALA A 498 2.13 24.63 -25.22
N GLN A 499 1.65 24.54 -26.46
CA GLN A 499 2.19 23.64 -27.47
C GLN A 499 3.64 24.00 -27.84
N GLU A 500 3.93 25.28 -28.07
CA GLU A 500 5.27 25.78 -28.40
C GLU A 500 6.28 25.50 -27.28
N LEU A 501 5.91 25.80 -26.03
CA LEU A 501 6.77 25.57 -24.87
C LEU A 501 7.06 24.07 -24.69
N MET A 502 6.04 23.20 -24.78
CA MET A 502 6.23 21.75 -24.66
C MET A 502 7.05 21.16 -25.81
N ASP A 503 6.86 21.64 -27.04
CA ASP A 503 7.68 21.22 -28.18
C ASP A 503 9.15 21.64 -27.99
N GLY A 504 9.40 22.82 -27.42
CA GLY A 504 10.73 23.31 -27.10
C GLY A 504 11.52 22.40 -26.16
N VAL A 505 10.86 21.70 -25.23
CA VAL A 505 11.51 20.81 -24.24
C VAL A 505 11.28 19.32 -24.50
N ALA A 506 10.65 18.95 -25.62
CA ALA A 506 10.35 17.56 -25.97
C ALA A 506 11.61 16.69 -26.15
N HIS A 507 12.75 17.30 -26.47
CA HIS A 507 14.03 16.60 -26.62
C HIS A 507 14.72 16.31 -25.28
N ILE A 508 14.34 17.01 -24.21
CA ILE A 508 14.94 16.91 -22.88
C ILE A 508 14.20 15.86 -22.04
N SER A 509 12.88 15.74 -22.21
CA SER A 509 12.04 14.85 -21.42
C SER A 509 11.03 14.08 -22.28
N GLU A 510 10.97 12.77 -22.07
CA GLU A 510 9.96 11.90 -22.66
C GLU A 510 8.54 12.34 -22.27
N SER A 511 8.32 12.82 -21.05
CA SER A 511 7.01 13.34 -20.66
C SER A 511 6.63 14.59 -21.43
N ALA A 512 7.57 15.53 -21.65
CA ALA A 512 7.30 16.69 -22.48
C ALA A 512 6.89 16.28 -23.90
N ARG A 513 7.62 15.32 -24.47
CA ARG A 513 7.33 14.77 -25.80
C ARG A 513 5.92 14.17 -25.87
N ILE A 514 5.54 13.35 -24.88
CA ILE A 514 4.20 12.75 -24.82
C ILE A 514 3.14 13.84 -24.64
N SER A 515 3.32 14.77 -23.70
CA SER A 515 2.39 15.88 -23.45
C SER A 515 2.18 16.74 -24.70
N ALA A 516 3.25 17.08 -25.41
CA ALA A 516 3.20 17.82 -26.68
C ALA A 516 2.44 17.05 -27.78
N GLN A 517 2.64 15.74 -27.88
CA GLN A 517 1.93 14.89 -28.84
C GLN A 517 0.44 14.77 -28.52
N LEU A 518 0.09 14.62 -27.24
CA LEU A 518 -1.28 14.54 -26.78
C LEU A 518 -2.00 15.87 -26.97
N LEU A 519 -1.37 16.98 -26.59
CA LEU A 519 -1.95 18.31 -26.76
C LEU A 519 -2.21 18.61 -28.23
N ARG A 520 -1.27 18.29 -29.13
CA ARG A 520 -1.46 18.44 -30.58
C ARG A 520 -2.64 17.63 -31.12
N LYS A 521 -2.83 16.41 -30.63
CA LYS A 521 -3.99 15.58 -31.00
C LYS A 521 -5.31 16.16 -30.48
N LEU A 522 -5.34 16.62 -29.23
CA LEU A 522 -6.52 17.25 -28.64
C LEU A 522 -6.88 18.55 -29.37
N ALA A 523 -5.89 19.42 -29.59
CA ALA A 523 -6.00 20.66 -30.36
C ALA A 523 -6.62 20.44 -31.75
N ALA A 524 -6.22 19.38 -32.45
CA ALA A 524 -6.77 19.03 -33.78
C ALA A 524 -8.25 18.62 -33.76
N THR A 525 -8.78 18.18 -32.61
CA THR A 525 -10.18 17.74 -32.46
C THR A 525 -11.12 18.83 -31.95
N LEU A 526 -10.60 20.04 -31.65
CA LEU A 526 -11.40 21.12 -31.07
C LEU A 526 -12.42 21.69 -32.07
N PRO A 527 -13.65 22.03 -31.61
CA PRO A 527 -14.65 22.70 -32.42
C PRO A 527 -14.31 24.19 -32.59
N LEU A 528 -13.34 24.48 -33.46
CA LEU A 528 -12.84 25.84 -33.73
C LEU A 528 -13.44 26.42 -35.02
N THR A 529 -13.75 27.71 -34.98
CA THR A 529 -14.05 28.49 -36.19
C THR A 529 -12.81 28.64 -37.08
N GLN A 530 -12.97 29.06 -38.34
CA GLN A 530 -11.85 29.20 -39.26
C GLN A 530 -10.79 30.20 -38.77
N THR A 531 -11.22 31.33 -38.23
CA THR A 531 -10.35 32.35 -37.61
C THR A 531 -9.61 31.81 -36.39
N GLU A 532 -10.28 31.02 -35.55
CA GLU A 532 -9.66 30.39 -34.37
C GLU A 532 -8.65 29.31 -34.75
N LYS A 533 -8.86 28.58 -35.85
CA LYS A 533 -7.88 27.63 -36.39
C LYS A 533 -6.63 28.35 -36.87
N GLU A 534 -6.76 29.51 -37.50
CA GLU A 534 -5.62 30.36 -37.87
C GLU A 534 -4.88 30.82 -36.60
N ILE A 535 -5.59 31.21 -35.55
CA ILE A 535 -5.00 31.51 -34.23
C ILE A 535 -4.35 30.26 -33.60
N LEU A 536 -4.67 29.04 -33.97
CA LEU A 536 -3.93 27.88 -33.44
C LEU A 536 -2.73 27.46 -34.32
N THR A 537 -2.71 27.87 -35.59
CA THR A 537 -1.77 27.34 -36.61
C THR A 537 -0.73 28.33 -37.13
N LEU A 538 -0.88 29.64 -36.89
CA LEU A 538 0.11 30.65 -37.31
C LEU A 538 1.49 30.37 -36.67
N SER A 539 2.51 30.28 -37.51
CA SER A 539 3.94 30.12 -37.15
C SER A 539 4.55 31.47 -36.70
N PRO A 540 5.62 31.51 -35.87
CA PRO A 540 6.09 32.70 -35.16
C PRO A 540 6.63 33.88 -36.01
N ALA A 541 6.59 33.81 -37.33
CA ALA A 541 7.27 34.78 -38.19
C ALA A 541 6.55 36.15 -38.35
N SER A 542 5.33 36.34 -37.81
CA SER A 542 4.56 37.57 -38.04
C SER A 542 4.27 38.45 -36.82
N CYS A 543 4.71 38.07 -35.61
CA CYS A 543 4.47 38.87 -34.38
C CYS A 543 5.74 39.34 -33.64
N ALA A 544 6.88 39.42 -34.32
CA ALA A 544 8.12 39.94 -33.74
C ALA A 544 8.19 41.48 -33.71
N SER A 545 7.19 42.14 -33.12
CA SER A 545 7.25 43.61 -32.87
C SER A 545 6.85 44.04 -31.46
N ALA A 546 6.69 43.12 -30.51
CA ALA A 546 6.39 43.49 -29.12
C ALA A 546 6.97 42.51 -28.08
N SER A 547 8.28 42.29 -28.07
CA SER A 547 8.98 41.79 -26.88
C SER A 547 10.38 42.38 -26.82
N LEU A 548 10.61 43.22 -25.81
CA LEU A 548 11.91 43.78 -25.47
C LEU A 548 12.86 42.65 -25.04
N PRO A 549 14.13 42.63 -25.49
CA PRO A 549 15.09 41.65 -25.02
C PRO A 549 15.52 41.97 -23.59
N PHE A 550 15.13 41.12 -22.62
CA PHE A 550 15.70 41.15 -21.28
C PHE A 550 17.16 40.66 -21.34
N LYS A 551 18.08 41.45 -20.75
CA LYS A 551 19.51 41.15 -20.68
C LYS A 551 19.75 39.81 -19.97
N LYS A 552 20.48 38.90 -20.63
CA LYS A 552 21.14 37.76 -19.99
C LYS A 552 21.93 38.24 -18.78
N ILE A 553 21.61 37.75 -17.58
CA ILE A 553 22.50 37.83 -16.43
C ILE A 553 23.68 36.90 -16.72
N LYS A 554 24.84 37.48 -17.07
CA LYS A 554 26.11 36.76 -17.16
C LYS A 554 26.65 36.60 -15.75
N CYS A 555 26.55 35.40 -15.16
CA CYS A 555 27.47 34.99 -14.10
C CYS A 555 28.72 34.39 -14.78
N SER A 556 29.78 35.18 -14.87
CA SER A 556 31.12 34.65 -15.16
C SER A 556 31.92 34.60 -13.86
N PRO A 557 32.47 33.45 -13.43
CA PRO A 557 33.54 33.44 -12.46
C PRO A 557 34.86 33.71 -13.20
N SER A 558 35.58 34.77 -12.82
CA SER A 558 37.01 34.90 -13.15
C SER A 558 37.83 34.35 -11.98
N PRO A 559 38.92 33.59 -12.23
CA PRO A 559 39.64 32.89 -11.18
C PRO A 559 40.80 33.70 -10.58
N ASN A 560 41.08 33.44 -9.30
CA ASN A 560 42.26 33.79 -8.47
C ASN A 560 42.37 35.26 -8.02
N THR A 561 42.62 35.59 -6.76
CA THR A 561 43.84 35.26 -5.99
C THR A 561 43.67 35.55 -4.49
N PHE A 562 44.29 34.74 -3.63
CA PHE A 562 44.54 35.00 -2.20
C PHE A 562 45.15 36.38 -1.93
N ALA A 563 44.68 37.11 -0.91
CA ALA A 563 45.55 37.86 0.00
C ALA A 563 44.78 38.40 1.22
N SER A 564 45.45 38.30 2.36
CA SER A 564 45.08 38.77 3.69
C SER A 564 44.95 40.30 3.79
N THR A 565 44.19 40.71 4.79
CA THR A 565 44.21 41.99 5.54
C THR A 565 45.39 42.95 5.27
N GLU A 566 45.10 44.21 4.89
CA GLU A 566 45.30 45.44 5.70
C GLU A 566 45.31 46.75 4.86
N LEU A 567 44.77 47.80 5.50
CA LEU A 567 45.07 49.25 5.41
C LEU A 567 44.94 50.06 4.09
N ALA A 568 44.01 51.02 4.20
CA ALA A 568 44.20 52.47 4.03
C ALA A 568 44.31 53.13 2.63
N SER A 569 43.38 54.08 2.44
CA SER A 569 43.57 55.47 1.97
C SER A 569 43.44 55.84 0.49
N GLY A 570 42.70 56.95 0.27
CA GLY A 570 42.86 57.94 -0.82
C GLY A 570 42.07 57.66 -2.10
N LEU A 571 40.92 58.31 -2.34
CA LEU A 571 40.71 59.67 -2.89
C LEU A 571 40.78 59.78 -4.43
N ALA A 572 39.74 60.45 -4.96
CA ALA A 572 39.62 61.19 -6.23
C ALA A 572 39.43 60.35 -7.51
N ALA A 573 38.24 60.44 -8.13
CA ALA A 573 37.89 61.38 -9.24
C ALA A 573 38.41 60.84 -10.58
N GLY A 574 37.68 60.80 -11.69
CA GLY A 574 36.40 61.35 -12.11
C GLY A 574 36.41 61.30 -13.65
N GLU A 575 35.21 61.28 -14.28
CA GLU A 575 34.96 61.80 -15.64
C GLU A 575 35.67 61.06 -16.81
N GLU A 576 35.21 60.99 -18.05
CA GLU A 576 33.99 61.31 -18.81
C GLU A 576 34.26 60.83 -20.25
N PHE A 577 33.19 60.52 -21.01
CA PHE A 577 33.06 60.61 -22.49
C PHE A 577 34.03 59.82 -23.41
N ASP A 578 33.73 59.44 -24.66
CA ASP A 578 32.53 59.24 -25.49
C ASP A 578 33.05 58.75 -26.86
N ALA A 579 32.15 58.18 -27.65
CA ALA A 579 32.06 58.33 -29.10
C ALA A 579 33.07 57.64 -30.07
N THR A 580 32.51 56.59 -30.71
CA THR A 580 32.21 56.50 -32.16
C THR A 580 33.24 56.10 -33.23
N HIS A 581 32.72 55.23 -34.11
CA HIS A 581 32.61 55.35 -35.57
C HIS A 581 33.53 54.56 -36.54
N GLU A 582 32.80 53.96 -37.52
CA GLU A 582 33.13 53.67 -38.93
C GLU A 582 33.67 52.29 -39.37
N GLY A 583 32.98 51.73 -40.39
CA GLY A 583 33.26 50.45 -41.09
C GLY A 583 34.30 50.61 -42.20
N PRO A 584 34.14 50.07 -43.43
CA PRO A 584 33.17 49.09 -43.97
C PRO A 584 33.81 47.97 -44.85
N SER A 585 32.96 47.05 -45.36
CA SER A 585 32.93 46.33 -46.69
C SER A 585 34.23 45.76 -47.32
N ASP A 586 34.27 44.61 -48.02
CA ASP A 586 33.43 44.25 -49.16
C ASP A 586 33.73 42.83 -49.75
N HIS A 587 32.78 42.34 -50.58
CA HIS A 587 32.93 41.49 -51.79
C HIS A 587 33.15 39.94 -51.70
N ARG A 588 32.16 39.10 -52.12
CA ARG A 588 31.80 38.57 -53.49
C ARG A 588 32.41 37.16 -53.71
N ALA A 589 31.81 36.14 -54.35
CA ALA A 589 30.62 36.00 -55.21
C ALA A 589 30.22 34.51 -55.44
N SER A 590 28.92 34.28 -55.71
CA SER A 590 28.30 33.46 -56.80
C SER A 590 28.44 31.92 -56.86
N ASN A 591 27.35 31.14 -56.70
CA ASN A 591 26.31 30.64 -57.66
C ASN A 591 26.69 29.27 -58.30
N SER A 592 25.85 28.26 -58.60
CA SER A 592 24.45 28.13 -59.08
C SER A 592 24.00 26.64 -58.96
N SER A 593 22.80 26.29 -58.46
CA SER A 593 21.51 25.92 -59.13
C SER A 593 21.46 24.66 -60.03
N GLU A 594 20.48 23.76 -59.79
CA GLU A 594 19.45 23.19 -60.72
C GLU A 594 18.76 21.95 -60.09
N ARG A 595 17.44 21.95 -59.79
CA ARG A 595 16.22 21.61 -60.60
C ARG A 595 15.89 20.11 -60.67
N THR A 596 14.85 19.66 -59.92
CA THR A 596 13.46 19.27 -60.34
C THR A 596 13.33 17.95 -61.13
N ASP A 597 12.54 16.98 -60.64
CA ASP A 597 11.25 16.62 -61.27
C ASP A 597 10.35 15.67 -60.46
N SER A 598 9.08 15.68 -60.86
CA SER A 598 7.86 15.12 -60.26
C SER A 598 7.38 13.80 -60.89
N PHE A 599 6.51 13.02 -60.22
CA PHE A 599 5.17 12.59 -60.72
C PHE A 599 4.42 11.59 -59.78
N ALA A 600 3.09 11.68 -59.84
CA ALA A 600 1.99 11.03 -59.09
C ALA A 600 1.92 9.47 -59.19
N ARG A 601 1.11 8.68 -58.44
CA ARG A 601 -0.35 8.76 -58.20
C ARG A 601 -0.85 7.57 -57.32
N THR A 602 -1.99 7.77 -56.62
CA THR A 602 -3.12 6.83 -56.30
C THR A 602 -3.18 5.92 -55.04
N LEU A 603 -4.08 6.33 -54.11
CA LEU A 603 -5.12 5.62 -53.32
C LEU A 603 -4.99 4.12 -52.92
N SER A 604 -5.12 3.84 -51.61
CA SER A 604 -6.08 2.84 -51.06
C SER A 604 -6.17 2.89 -49.53
N THR A 605 -7.40 3.02 -49.04
CA THR A 605 -7.94 2.73 -47.70
C THR A 605 -7.47 1.40 -47.09
N THR A 606 -7.22 1.36 -45.77
CA THR A 606 -7.68 0.28 -44.85
C THR A 606 -7.44 0.61 -43.37
N GLN A 607 -8.43 0.21 -42.56
CA GLN A 607 -8.55 0.27 -41.10
C GLN A 607 -7.61 -0.74 -40.37
N PRO A 608 -7.56 -0.76 -39.02
CA PRO A 608 -6.36 -1.09 -38.26
C PRO A 608 -6.20 -2.58 -37.97
N THR A 609 -4.95 -3.05 -37.93
CA THR A 609 -4.60 -4.37 -37.40
C THR A 609 -3.47 -4.26 -36.39
N ARG A 610 -3.82 -4.54 -35.13
CA ARG A 610 -3.05 -5.26 -34.09
C ARG A 610 -1.52 -5.24 -34.25
N MET A 611 -0.83 -4.39 -33.49
CA MET A 611 0.63 -4.48 -33.35
C MET A 611 1.01 -5.69 -32.49
N ALA A 612 1.52 -6.72 -33.15
CA ALA A 612 2.35 -7.75 -32.55
C ALA A 612 3.72 -7.16 -32.17
N LEU A 613 4.25 -7.63 -31.03
CA LEU A 613 5.58 -7.32 -30.52
C LEU A 613 6.66 -7.59 -31.57
N LYS A 614 7.52 -6.59 -31.83
CA LYS A 614 8.76 -6.76 -32.61
C LYS A 614 9.80 -7.48 -31.75
N THR A 615 10.12 -8.71 -32.12
CA THR A 615 11.34 -9.40 -31.71
C THR A 615 12.55 -8.84 -32.46
N VAL A 616 13.63 -8.64 -31.71
CA VAL A 616 14.98 -8.32 -32.19
C VAL A 616 15.44 -9.42 -33.16
N ALA A 617 16.02 -9.03 -34.29
CA ALA A 617 16.71 -9.93 -35.19
C ALA A 617 18.13 -9.42 -35.40
N GLU A 618 19.11 -10.14 -34.86
CA GLU A 618 20.46 -10.20 -35.40
C GLU A 618 20.57 -11.38 -36.38
N HIS A 619 21.51 -11.23 -37.30
CA HIS A 619 21.85 -12.15 -38.40
C HIS A 619 22.25 -13.55 -37.91
N ASP A 620 21.72 -14.61 -38.55
CA ASP A 620 22.48 -15.75 -39.10
C ASP A 620 21.59 -16.81 -39.78
N GLY A 621 21.96 -17.23 -41.00
CA GLY A 621 21.66 -18.52 -41.67
C GLY A 621 20.20 -18.97 -41.97
N PRO A 622 19.96 -19.84 -42.98
CA PRO A 622 18.64 -20.42 -43.23
C PRO A 622 18.40 -21.59 -42.28
N GLY A 623 17.99 -21.29 -41.04
CA GLY A 623 17.57 -22.26 -40.04
C GLY A 623 16.24 -21.83 -39.44
N ASN A 624 15.27 -22.76 -39.40
CA ASN A 624 13.91 -22.60 -38.85
C ASN A 624 13.87 -21.72 -37.59
N LYS A 625 13.21 -20.55 -37.67
CA LYS A 625 12.94 -19.73 -36.47
C LYS A 625 12.05 -20.52 -35.50
N PRO A 626 12.39 -20.61 -34.21
CA PRO A 626 11.54 -21.26 -33.22
C PRO A 626 10.26 -20.43 -33.05
N SER A 627 9.12 -21.02 -33.39
CA SER A 627 7.80 -20.45 -33.11
C SER A 627 7.16 -21.24 -31.96
N TRP A 628 6.25 -20.61 -31.20
CA TRP A 628 5.49 -21.28 -30.15
C TRP A 628 4.89 -22.61 -30.62
N ALA A 629 4.36 -22.64 -31.85
CA ALA A 629 3.76 -23.81 -32.48
C ALA A 629 4.75 -24.94 -32.83
N ASN A 630 6.06 -24.66 -32.86
CA ASN A 630 7.09 -25.66 -33.13
C ASN A 630 7.58 -26.37 -31.85
N LEU A 631 7.13 -25.94 -30.67
CA LEU A 631 7.46 -26.56 -29.40
C LEU A 631 6.53 -27.76 -29.13
N PRO A 632 7.04 -28.87 -28.54
CA PRO A 632 6.19 -29.94 -28.08
C PRO A 632 5.16 -29.44 -27.05
N PRO A 633 3.91 -29.97 -27.04
CA PRO A 633 2.88 -29.55 -26.09
C PRO A 633 3.30 -29.63 -24.61
N SER A 634 4.14 -30.60 -24.26
CA SER A 634 4.70 -30.74 -22.91
C SER A 634 5.59 -29.55 -22.51
N VAL A 635 6.35 -28.99 -23.45
CA VAL A 635 7.23 -27.84 -23.22
C VAL A 635 6.41 -26.55 -23.18
N GLN A 636 5.40 -26.42 -24.05
CA GLN A 636 4.45 -25.30 -24.02
C GLN A 636 3.75 -25.21 -22.65
N VAL A 637 3.24 -26.33 -22.13
CA VAL A 637 2.61 -26.39 -20.81
C VAL A 637 3.61 -26.05 -19.69
N HIS A 638 4.85 -26.53 -19.76
CA HIS A 638 5.88 -26.20 -18.76
C HIS A 638 6.18 -24.70 -18.73
N ILE A 639 6.29 -24.06 -19.91
CA ILE A 639 6.51 -22.60 -20.02
C ILE A 639 5.32 -21.83 -19.44
N LEU A 640 4.09 -22.23 -19.76
CA LEU A 640 2.89 -21.62 -19.19
C LEU A 640 2.83 -21.77 -17.66
N GLN A 641 3.21 -22.94 -17.14
CA GLN A 641 3.30 -23.22 -15.72
C GLN A 641 4.39 -22.38 -15.04
N ASP A 642 5.60 -22.29 -15.60
CA ASP A 642 6.68 -21.47 -15.04
C ASP A 642 6.30 -19.99 -15.01
N LEU A 643 5.67 -19.49 -16.08
CA LEU A 643 5.13 -18.13 -16.12
C LEU A 643 4.07 -17.93 -15.03
N ALA A 644 3.17 -18.89 -14.81
CA ALA A 644 2.18 -18.81 -13.73
C ALA A 644 2.80 -18.84 -12.32
N HIS A 645 3.86 -19.64 -12.09
CA HIS A 645 4.54 -19.78 -10.80
C HIS A 645 5.47 -18.62 -10.46
N SER A 646 6.05 -17.94 -11.46
CA SER A 646 6.96 -16.81 -11.28
C SER A 646 6.37 -15.63 -10.49
N TYR A 647 5.04 -15.58 -10.34
CA TYR A 647 4.31 -14.57 -9.56
C TYR A 647 4.25 -14.83 -8.05
N HIS A 648 4.72 -15.99 -7.57
CA HIS A 648 4.83 -16.29 -6.13
C HIS A 648 6.17 -15.86 -5.51
N LEU A 649 7.09 -15.30 -6.30
CA LEU A 649 8.38 -14.80 -5.84
C LEU A 649 8.33 -13.26 -5.73
N PRO A 650 8.66 -12.67 -4.57
CA PRO A 650 8.70 -11.23 -4.39
C PRO A 650 9.87 -10.67 -5.20
N SER A 651 9.62 -10.29 -6.45
CA SER A 651 10.62 -9.72 -7.34
C SER A 651 10.09 -8.40 -7.90
N SER A 652 10.91 -7.36 -7.72
CA SER A 652 10.67 -5.95 -8.00
C SER A 652 10.50 -5.58 -9.49
N HIS A 653 10.30 -6.55 -10.39
CA HIS A 653 10.31 -6.34 -11.84
C HIS A 653 9.04 -6.76 -12.59
N ASN A 654 8.05 -7.40 -11.96
CA ASN A 654 6.82 -7.79 -12.66
C ASN A 654 5.74 -6.68 -12.61
N ARG A 655 5.87 -5.67 -13.49
CA ARG A 655 4.87 -4.60 -13.71
C ARG A 655 3.58 -5.09 -14.40
N THR A 656 3.54 -6.30 -14.95
CA THR A 656 2.36 -6.87 -15.61
C THR A 656 1.85 -8.06 -14.80
N GLY A 657 0.67 -7.98 -14.20
CA GLY A 657 0.08 -9.11 -13.47
C GLY A 657 -0.29 -10.29 -14.39
N ARG A 658 -0.57 -11.47 -13.80
CA ARG A 658 -0.99 -12.72 -14.49
C ARG A 658 -2.09 -12.55 -15.55
N ALA A 659 -2.92 -11.50 -15.44
CA ALA A 659 -3.96 -11.16 -16.40
C ALA A 659 -3.42 -10.73 -17.78
N ALA A 660 -2.23 -10.12 -17.86
CA ALA A 660 -1.65 -9.65 -19.12
C ALA A 660 -1.32 -10.81 -20.08
N HIS A 661 -0.98 -11.99 -19.54
CA HIS A 661 -0.67 -13.17 -20.33
C HIS A 661 -1.90 -13.79 -21.02
N ALA A 662 -3.11 -13.53 -20.51
CA ALA A 662 -4.35 -13.97 -21.16
C ALA A 662 -4.65 -13.22 -22.48
N ALA A 663 -3.94 -12.13 -22.77
CA ALA A 663 -4.10 -11.36 -24.00
C ALA A 663 -3.27 -11.88 -25.19
N VAL A 664 -2.32 -12.81 -24.95
CA VAL A 664 -1.31 -13.24 -25.93
C VAL A 664 -1.93 -14.03 -27.09
N CYS A 665 -2.62 -15.13 -26.81
CA CYS A 665 -3.34 -15.93 -27.80
C CYS A 665 -4.48 -16.72 -27.13
N PRO A 666 -5.40 -17.37 -27.90
CA PRO A 666 -6.49 -18.14 -27.31
C PRO A 666 -6.03 -19.27 -26.38
N GLU A 667 -4.95 -19.98 -26.70
CA GLU A 667 -4.40 -21.06 -25.87
C GLU A 667 -3.88 -20.54 -24.52
N TRP A 668 -3.17 -19.40 -24.54
CA TRP A 668 -2.70 -18.72 -23.33
C TRP A 668 -3.86 -18.16 -22.52
N ARG A 669 -4.86 -17.58 -23.20
CA ARG A 669 -6.10 -17.14 -22.56
C ARG A 669 -6.77 -18.31 -21.84
N ASP A 670 -6.88 -19.45 -22.49
CA ASP A 670 -7.51 -20.63 -21.91
C ASP A 670 -6.76 -21.13 -20.68
N PHE A 671 -5.43 -21.11 -20.68
CA PHE A 671 -4.63 -21.46 -19.51
C PHE A 671 -4.71 -20.41 -18.38
N PHE A 672 -4.44 -19.14 -18.68
CA PHE A 672 -4.34 -18.07 -17.68
C PHE A 672 -5.70 -17.61 -17.15
N GLU A 673 -6.76 -17.54 -17.96
CA GLU A 673 -8.11 -17.24 -17.44
C GLU A 673 -8.63 -18.36 -16.53
N ASN A 674 -8.25 -19.63 -16.77
CA ASN A 674 -8.58 -20.71 -15.83
C ASN A 674 -7.94 -20.44 -14.47
N ILE A 675 -6.67 -20.04 -14.42
CA ILE A 675 -5.97 -19.76 -13.17
C ILE A 675 -6.46 -18.46 -12.52
N ASN A 676 -6.68 -17.41 -13.31
CA ASN A 676 -7.05 -16.08 -12.82
C ASN A 676 -8.48 -16.04 -12.27
N PHE A 677 -9.40 -16.82 -12.85
CA PHE A 677 -10.80 -16.84 -12.45
C PHE A 677 -11.18 -18.08 -11.63
N ASP A 678 -10.25 -19.01 -11.38
CA ASP A 678 -10.49 -20.21 -10.55
C ASP A 678 -11.02 -19.86 -9.16
N LYS A 679 -10.39 -18.86 -8.53
CA LYS A 679 -10.72 -18.34 -7.20
C LYS A 679 -10.99 -16.85 -7.25
N LEU A 680 -12.21 -16.47 -6.88
CA LEU A 680 -12.64 -15.09 -6.80
C LEU A 680 -12.78 -14.68 -5.33
N VAL A 681 -12.10 -13.62 -4.93
CA VAL A 681 -12.32 -12.96 -3.64
C VAL A 681 -13.19 -11.74 -3.91
N LEU A 682 -14.37 -11.69 -3.30
CA LEU A 682 -15.37 -10.64 -3.51
C LEU A 682 -15.52 -9.83 -2.23
N HIS A 683 -15.59 -8.51 -2.36
CA HIS A 683 -16.10 -7.60 -1.35
C HIS A 683 -17.62 -7.43 -1.50
N GLN A 684 -18.31 -6.93 -0.47
CA GLN A 684 -19.76 -6.69 -0.55
C GLN A 684 -20.15 -5.68 -1.65
N ASP A 685 -19.26 -4.74 -1.99
CA ASP A 685 -19.48 -3.76 -3.07
C ASP A 685 -19.44 -4.38 -4.47
N ASP A 686 -18.63 -5.43 -4.65
CA ASP A 686 -18.44 -6.11 -5.93
C ASP A 686 -19.70 -6.89 -6.36
N LEU A 687 -20.59 -7.20 -5.42
CA LEU A 687 -21.77 -8.03 -5.67
C LEU A 687 -22.77 -7.37 -6.60
N LYS A 688 -22.90 -6.04 -6.56
CA LYS A 688 -23.77 -5.29 -7.48
C LYS A 688 -23.27 -5.40 -8.92
N GLU A 689 -21.96 -5.26 -9.12
CA GLU A 689 -21.33 -5.36 -10.43
C GLU A 689 -21.35 -6.80 -10.95
N LEU A 690 -21.01 -7.78 -10.11
CA LEU A 690 -21.11 -9.20 -10.44
C LEU A 690 -22.53 -9.57 -10.89
N ARG A 691 -23.55 -9.10 -10.16
CA ARG A 691 -24.96 -9.31 -10.51
C ARG A 691 -25.32 -8.66 -11.86
N SER A 692 -24.78 -7.48 -12.14
CA SER A 692 -24.98 -6.79 -13.42
C SER A 692 -24.35 -7.55 -14.58
N ILE A 693 -23.13 -8.07 -14.39
CA ILE A 693 -22.40 -8.89 -15.37
C ILE A 693 -23.20 -10.17 -15.67
N MET A 694 -23.69 -10.85 -14.64
CA MET A 694 -24.51 -12.06 -14.78
C MET A 694 -25.84 -11.78 -15.50
N LYS A 695 -26.55 -10.71 -15.14
CA LYS A 695 -27.82 -10.32 -15.78
C LYS A 695 -27.66 -9.90 -17.25
N ARG A 696 -26.64 -9.11 -17.58
CA ARG A 696 -26.35 -8.72 -18.99
C ARG A 696 -26.14 -9.94 -19.87
N ARG A 697 -25.50 -10.96 -19.31
CA ARG A 697 -25.17 -12.20 -20.01
C ARG A 697 -26.40 -13.10 -20.23
N GLN A 698 -27.24 -13.27 -19.21
CA GLN A 698 -28.53 -13.97 -19.35
C GLN A 698 -29.43 -13.27 -20.39
N ASN A 699 -29.49 -11.94 -20.35
CA ASN A 699 -30.29 -11.16 -21.33
C ASN A 699 -29.77 -11.27 -22.76
N ASN A 700 -28.46 -11.41 -22.96
CA ASN A 700 -27.86 -11.62 -24.28
C ASN A 700 -28.08 -13.05 -24.82
N GLN A 701 -28.15 -14.06 -23.95
CA GLN A 701 -28.53 -15.42 -24.35
C GLN A 701 -30.00 -15.53 -24.76
N SER A 702 -30.91 -14.77 -24.14
CA SER A 702 -32.33 -14.84 -24.45
C SER A 702 -32.74 -14.07 -25.72
N LYS A 703 -31.91 -13.15 -26.24
CA LYS A 703 -32.24 -12.33 -27.43
C LYS A 703 -31.72 -12.91 -28.75
N ASN A 704 -30.69 -13.76 -28.73
CA ASN A 704 -30.05 -14.29 -29.93
C ASN A 704 -30.30 -15.80 -30.09
N GLY A 705 -31.57 -16.18 -30.16
CA GLY A 705 -31.99 -17.58 -30.37
C GLY A 705 -31.59 -18.18 -31.73
N GLN A 706 -31.01 -17.42 -32.66
CA GLN A 706 -30.54 -17.93 -33.95
C GLN A 706 -29.29 -17.17 -34.39
N VAL A 707 -28.33 -17.88 -34.97
CA VAL A 707 -26.98 -17.46 -35.39
C VAL A 707 -25.91 -17.56 -34.28
N ALA A 708 -25.44 -18.78 -34.08
CA ALA A 708 -24.19 -19.07 -33.39
C ALA A 708 -23.01 -18.74 -34.31
N ASP A 709 -22.47 -17.53 -34.20
CA ASP A 709 -21.16 -17.20 -34.77
C ASP A 709 -20.07 -17.33 -33.68
N ARG A 710 -19.05 -18.11 -33.99
CA ARG A 710 -18.27 -18.96 -33.06
C ARG A 710 -17.18 -18.28 -32.22
N VAL A 711 -17.27 -16.99 -31.84
CA VAL A 711 -16.07 -16.31 -31.27
C VAL A 711 -16.15 -15.79 -29.83
N PHE A 712 -17.31 -15.60 -29.17
CA PHE A 712 -17.30 -15.03 -27.79
C PHE A 712 -18.41 -15.47 -26.83
N THR A 713 -18.81 -16.75 -26.82
CA THR A 713 -19.77 -17.25 -25.82
C THR A 713 -19.42 -18.64 -25.28
N SER A 714 -18.22 -18.83 -24.73
CA SER A 714 -18.01 -19.92 -23.76
C SER A 714 -18.82 -19.61 -22.49
N PRO A 715 -19.47 -20.57 -21.80
CA PRO A 715 -20.10 -20.37 -20.48
C PRO A 715 -19.12 -19.73 -19.47
N MET A 716 -19.51 -19.39 -18.23
CA MET A 716 -18.50 -19.19 -17.16
C MET A 716 -18.25 -20.53 -16.43
N PRO A 717 -17.49 -21.51 -16.97
CA PRO A 717 -17.11 -22.72 -16.24
C PRO A 717 -15.83 -22.54 -15.42
N ARG A 718 -15.25 -21.32 -15.37
CA ARG A 718 -13.91 -21.10 -14.81
C ARG A 718 -13.90 -20.76 -13.32
N ILE A 719 -15.00 -20.29 -12.74
CA ILE A 719 -15.06 -19.93 -11.31
C ILE A 719 -15.43 -21.16 -10.50
N ARG A 720 -14.45 -21.72 -9.77
CA ARG A 720 -14.63 -22.90 -8.91
C ARG A 720 -14.71 -22.54 -7.44
N HIS A 721 -14.09 -21.45 -7.03
CA HIS A 721 -14.02 -20.99 -5.65
C HIS A 721 -14.48 -19.54 -5.54
N ILE A 722 -15.43 -19.28 -4.64
CA ILE A 722 -15.80 -17.91 -4.24
C ILE A 722 -15.51 -17.75 -2.76
N TRP A 723 -14.74 -16.72 -2.43
CA TRP A 723 -14.54 -16.23 -1.07
C TRP A 723 -15.17 -14.84 -0.96
N LEU A 724 -16.28 -14.76 -0.25
CA LEU A 724 -16.94 -13.50 0.04
C LEU A 724 -16.42 -12.95 1.38
N ARG A 725 -15.70 -11.84 1.31
CA ARG A 725 -15.19 -11.10 2.47
C ARG A 725 -16.10 -9.90 2.68
N VAL A 726 -16.99 -9.99 3.67
CA VAL A 726 -17.92 -8.91 4.02
C VAL A 726 -17.29 -8.09 5.13
N GLU A 727 -17.05 -6.81 4.89
CA GLU A 727 -16.64 -5.86 5.92
C GLU A 727 -17.90 -5.27 6.57
N LEU A 728 -18.14 -5.67 7.80
CA LEU A 728 -19.18 -5.10 8.64
C LEU A 728 -18.67 -3.74 9.16
N ASP A 729 -19.49 -2.71 8.96
CA ASP A 729 -19.20 -1.36 9.45
C ASP A 729 -18.94 -1.35 10.96
N ALA A 730 -18.13 -0.38 11.41
CA ALA A 730 -17.90 -0.17 12.82
C ALA A 730 -19.23 0.18 13.50
N TYR A 731 -19.60 -0.59 14.53
CA TYR A 731 -20.81 -0.32 15.29
C TYR A 731 -20.70 1.04 15.99
N ASP A 732 -21.43 2.03 15.48
CA ASP A 732 -21.35 3.43 15.87
C ASP A 732 -22.56 3.90 16.72
N CYS A 733 -23.50 3.01 17.00
CA CYS A 733 -24.63 3.28 17.88
C CYS A 733 -24.15 3.57 19.32
N ARG A 734 -24.10 4.86 19.67
CA ARG A 734 -23.68 5.33 21.00
C ARG A 734 -24.84 5.74 21.91
N LYS A 735 -26.10 5.76 21.44
CA LYS A 735 -27.18 6.44 22.20
C LYS A 735 -28.60 5.90 22.07
N CYS A 736 -28.97 5.18 21.02
CA CYS A 736 -30.37 4.79 20.84
C CYS A 736 -30.54 3.29 21.13
N GLN A 737 -31.33 2.96 22.14
CA GLN A 737 -31.87 1.61 22.36
C GLN A 737 -32.82 1.16 21.22
N SER A 738 -32.73 1.77 20.02
CA SER A 738 -33.53 1.40 18.87
C SER A 738 -32.91 0.21 18.15
N ARG A 739 -33.78 -0.74 17.78
CA ARG A 739 -33.46 -1.87 16.91
C ARG A 739 -32.93 -1.37 15.56
N GLU A 740 -32.06 -2.15 14.90
CA GLU A 740 -31.74 -1.98 13.47
C GLU A 740 -33.04 -1.70 12.71
N ASP A 741 -33.07 -0.62 11.95
CA ASP A 741 -34.26 -0.28 11.17
C ASP A 741 -34.39 -1.21 9.95
N ASP A 742 -35.58 -1.24 9.35
CA ASP A 742 -35.86 -2.04 8.14
C ASP A 742 -35.00 -1.63 6.92
N GLN A 743 -34.23 -0.54 7.00
CA GLN A 743 -33.34 -0.06 5.95
C GLN A 743 -31.91 -0.59 6.17
N GLU A 744 -31.42 -0.62 7.41
CA GLU A 744 -30.16 -1.23 7.87
C GLU A 744 -30.17 -2.76 7.72
N SER A 745 -31.32 -3.38 8.01
CA SER A 745 -31.56 -4.81 7.76
C SER A 745 -31.58 -5.17 6.27
N LYS A 746 -31.92 -4.21 5.39
CA LYS A 746 -31.89 -4.38 3.92
C LYS A 746 -30.53 -4.04 3.30
N SER A 747 -29.68 -3.28 3.98
CA SER A 747 -28.32 -2.97 3.52
C SER A 747 -27.30 -4.03 3.94
N SER A 748 -27.56 -4.77 5.02
CA SER A 748 -26.74 -5.90 5.45
C SER A 748 -26.94 -7.11 4.52
N LEU A 749 -25.85 -7.67 4.01
CA LEU A 749 -25.92 -8.77 3.06
C LEU A 749 -26.39 -10.07 3.75
N HIS A 750 -27.66 -10.43 3.58
CA HIS A 750 -28.16 -11.66 4.22
C HIS A 750 -27.63 -12.89 3.48
N PRO A 751 -27.26 -13.98 4.18
CA PRO A 751 -26.92 -15.27 3.56
C PRO A 751 -27.96 -15.80 2.55
N ASN A 752 -29.22 -15.37 2.62
CA ASN A 752 -30.25 -15.78 1.67
C ASN A 752 -30.14 -15.07 0.31
N ASP A 753 -29.51 -13.89 0.27
CA ASP A 753 -29.24 -13.15 -0.98
C ASP A 753 -28.09 -13.77 -1.78
N LEU A 754 -27.19 -14.50 -1.11
CA LEU A 754 -26.13 -15.30 -1.74
C LEU A 754 -26.69 -16.40 -2.64
N GLY A 755 -27.74 -17.10 -2.21
CA GLY A 755 -28.39 -18.14 -3.02
C GLY A 755 -28.93 -17.58 -4.34
N LYS A 756 -29.72 -16.51 -4.27
CA LYS A 756 -30.28 -15.84 -5.46
C LYS A 756 -29.23 -15.25 -6.40
N LEU A 757 -28.07 -14.86 -5.86
CA LEU A 757 -26.98 -14.32 -6.67
C LEU A 757 -26.26 -15.43 -7.46
N LEU A 758 -26.06 -16.60 -6.86
CA LEU A 758 -25.15 -17.63 -7.36
C LEU A 758 -25.83 -18.75 -8.17
N ASN A 759 -27.14 -18.96 -7.99
CA ASN A 759 -27.88 -20.08 -8.59
C ASN A 759 -27.87 -20.11 -10.13
N ASP A 760 -28.17 -18.97 -10.77
CA ASP A 760 -28.64 -19.00 -12.16
C ASP A 760 -27.52 -18.82 -13.21
N SER A 761 -26.23 -18.77 -12.84
CA SER A 761 -25.14 -18.58 -13.83
C SER A 761 -23.79 -19.25 -13.52
N LEU A 762 -23.61 -19.89 -12.36
CA LEU A 762 -22.31 -20.44 -11.90
C LEU A 762 -22.37 -21.95 -11.64
N VAL A 763 -22.72 -22.71 -12.66
CA VAL A 763 -22.89 -24.18 -12.61
C VAL A 763 -21.57 -24.94 -12.35
N GLY A 764 -20.41 -24.27 -12.43
CA GLY A 764 -19.08 -24.83 -12.15
C GLY A 764 -18.51 -24.50 -10.77
N LEU A 765 -19.33 -23.93 -9.86
CA LEU A 765 -18.88 -23.53 -8.54
C LEU A 765 -18.81 -24.74 -7.61
N HIS A 766 -17.63 -25.01 -7.05
CA HIS A 766 -17.36 -26.13 -6.15
C HIS A 766 -17.19 -25.69 -4.69
N HIS A 767 -16.73 -24.47 -4.42
CA HIS A 767 -16.44 -24.02 -3.06
C HIS A 767 -16.97 -22.60 -2.80
N ILE A 768 -17.70 -22.44 -1.69
CA ILE A 768 -18.14 -21.16 -1.16
C ILE A 768 -17.60 -20.98 0.25
N ARG A 769 -16.98 -19.83 0.49
CA ARG A 769 -16.57 -19.37 1.80
C ARG A 769 -17.14 -17.99 2.07
N TYR A 770 -17.93 -17.88 3.12
CA TYR A 770 -18.49 -16.63 3.62
C TYR A 770 -17.84 -16.31 4.96
N GLU A 771 -17.14 -15.18 5.03
CA GLU A 771 -16.54 -14.67 6.26
C GLU A 771 -17.00 -13.22 6.45
N GLY A 772 -17.97 -13.02 7.34
CA GLY A 772 -18.41 -11.69 7.78
C GLY A 772 -17.52 -11.19 8.91
N TRP A 773 -16.80 -10.11 8.67
CA TRP A 773 -15.74 -9.60 9.54
C TRP A 773 -15.96 -8.14 9.90
N ARG A 774 -15.73 -7.73 11.17
CA ARG A 774 -15.80 -6.31 11.57
C ARG A 774 -14.46 -5.59 11.44
N SER A 775 -14.47 -4.36 10.96
CA SER A 775 -13.27 -3.51 10.91
C SER A 775 -12.84 -3.09 12.33
N SER A 776 -11.64 -3.48 12.75
CA SER A 776 -11.10 -3.18 14.08
C SER A 776 -10.62 -1.73 14.21
N ARG A 777 -11.57 -0.79 14.39
CA ARG A 777 -11.32 0.53 15.01
C ARG A 777 -12.41 0.85 16.03
N PRO A 778 -12.23 0.39 17.28
CA PRO A 778 -12.12 1.40 18.34
C PRO A 778 -11.12 0.98 19.43
N LYS A 779 -10.08 1.80 19.65
CA LYS A 779 -9.11 1.63 20.76
C LYS A 779 -9.67 2.01 22.15
N THR A 780 -10.94 2.40 22.26
CA THR A 780 -11.53 2.88 23.52
C THR A 780 -13.00 2.50 23.61
N TRP A 781 -13.29 1.28 24.08
CA TRP A 781 -14.65 0.90 24.49
C TRP A 781 -14.63 0.56 25.97
N HIS A 782 -15.27 1.42 26.78
CA HIS A 782 -15.53 1.18 28.19
C HIS A 782 -17.04 1.34 28.41
N TRP A 783 -17.70 0.26 28.81
CA TRP A 783 -19.08 0.33 29.30
C TRP A 783 -19.11 1.25 30.54
N PRO A 784 -19.91 2.32 30.56
CA PRO A 784 -20.10 3.09 31.78
C PRO A 784 -20.74 2.18 32.85
N PRO A 785 -20.35 2.28 34.14
CA PRO A 785 -20.80 1.34 35.18
C PRO A 785 -22.32 1.20 35.32
N ALA A 786 -23.08 2.22 34.91
CA ALA A 786 -24.55 2.24 34.95
C ALA A 786 -25.24 1.39 33.87
N TRP A 787 -24.51 0.89 32.86
CA TRP A 787 -25.08 0.19 31.70
C TRP A 787 -24.94 -1.34 31.79
N ARG A 788 -24.41 -1.84 32.93
CA ARG A 788 -24.23 -3.27 33.20
C ARG A 788 -25.53 -4.02 33.51
N GLU A 789 -26.61 -3.29 33.80
CA GLU A 789 -27.86 -3.88 34.30
C GLU A 789 -29.12 -3.52 33.48
N GLN A 790 -29.01 -2.86 32.32
CA GLN A 790 -30.17 -2.47 31.51
C GLN A 790 -30.06 -2.87 30.03
N GLU A 791 -30.82 -3.93 29.71
CA GLU A 791 -31.35 -4.38 28.40
C GLU A 791 -30.34 -4.72 27.28
N ASP A 792 -30.31 -6.02 26.95
CA ASP A 792 -29.54 -6.61 25.85
C ASP A 792 -29.80 -5.92 24.50
N LEU A 793 -28.75 -5.35 23.91
CA LEU A 793 -28.76 -4.91 22.53
C LEU A 793 -28.75 -6.15 21.62
N ASN A 794 -29.90 -6.49 21.03
CA ASN A 794 -30.02 -7.56 20.04
C ASN A 794 -29.24 -7.18 18.78
N TYR A 795 -28.14 -7.89 18.50
CA TYR A 795 -27.31 -7.69 17.31
C TYR A 795 -27.78 -8.62 16.15
N GLY A 796 -28.12 -8.02 15.00
CA GLY A 796 -28.56 -8.69 13.77
C GLY A 796 -30.08 -8.60 13.51
N PRO A 797 -30.53 -8.97 12.30
CA PRO A 797 -31.90 -8.74 11.85
C PRO A 797 -32.89 -9.54 12.69
N ILE A 798 -33.71 -8.83 13.47
CA ILE A 798 -34.83 -9.42 14.21
C ILE A 798 -35.92 -9.74 13.19
N ILE A 799 -36.10 -11.02 12.83
CA ILE A 799 -37.39 -11.46 12.28
C ILE A 799 -38.37 -11.36 13.44
N ALA A 800 -39.17 -10.29 13.47
CA ALA A 800 -40.15 -10.07 14.52
C ALA A 800 -41.07 -11.29 14.64
N PRO A 801 -41.11 -11.99 15.80
CA PRO A 801 -42.17 -12.94 16.07
C PRO A 801 -43.43 -12.13 16.39
N ASN A 802 -44.46 -12.32 15.56
CA ASN A 802 -45.85 -11.90 15.78
C ASN A 802 -46.17 -10.41 15.58
N ASN A 803 -46.50 -10.06 14.34
CA ASN A 803 -47.69 -9.25 14.07
C ASN A 803 -48.65 -10.12 13.26
N LEU A 804 -49.53 -10.85 13.95
CA LEU A 804 -50.76 -11.38 13.38
C LEU A 804 -51.81 -10.25 13.46
N PRO A 805 -52.25 -9.64 12.34
CA PRO A 805 -53.53 -8.95 12.33
C PRO A 805 -54.60 -10.04 12.21
N THR A 806 -55.30 -10.26 13.31
CA THR A 806 -56.67 -10.76 13.28
C THR A 806 -57.52 -9.87 12.39
N ALA A 807 -58.35 -10.50 11.55
CA ALA A 807 -59.52 -9.96 10.85
C ALA A 807 -59.40 -9.57 9.36
N VAL A 808 -59.89 -10.51 8.54
CA VAL A 808 -60.88 -10.37 7.45
C VAL A 808 -60.57 -9.40 6.29
N GLY A 809 -60.17 -9.97 5.15
CA GLY A 809 -60.24 -9.31 3.85
C GLY A 809 -59.63 -10.17 2.74
N ASN A 810 -60.44 -11.03 2.12
CA ASN A 810 -60.05 -11.94 1.04
C ASN A 810 -59.40 -11.21 -0.15
N GLN A 811 -58.13 -11.47 -0.44
CA GLN A 811 -57.62 -11.53 -1.82
C GLN A 811 -56.29 -12.32 -1.93
N ARG A 812 -56.43 -13.53 -2.51
CA ARG A 812 -55.43 -14.36 -3.21
C ARG A 812 -54.15 -14.77 -2.45
N ARG A 813 -54.22 -15.97 -1.89
CA ARG A 813 -53.10 -16.86 -1.52
C ARG A 813 -52.01 -16.90 -2.59
N ARG A 814 -50.84 -16.32 -2.29
CA ARG A 814 -49.53 -16.88 -2.65
C ARG A 814 -48.85 -17.24 -1.33
N ASN A 815 -48.26 -18.44 -1.27
CA ASN A 815 -47.90 -19.15 -0.04
C ASN A 815 -46.95 -18.35 0.88
N ASP A 816 -47.38 -18.12 2.14
CA ASP A 816 -46.57 -17.53 3.23
C ASP A 816 -45.44 -18.45 3.76
N THR A 817 -45.15 -19.56 3.07
CA THR A 817 -44.01 -20.45 3.38
C THR A 817 -42.68 -19.97 2.80
N ASP A 818 -42.65 -18.91 2.00
CA ASP A 818 -41.44 -18.41 1.32
C ASP A 818 -40.62 -17.38 2.13
N ARG A 819 -41.06 -17.02 3.34
CA ARG A 819 -40.35 -16.05 4.20
C ARG A 819 -39.46 -16.65 5.30
N GLN A 820 -39.44 -17.98 5.45
CA GLN A 820 -38.43 -18.63 6.30
C GLN A 820 -37.10 -18.67 5.53
N GLY A 821 -36.02 -18.18 6.14
CA GLY A 821 -34.72 -18.06 5.51
C GLY A 821 -34.09 -19.42 5.20
N ILE A 822 -34.21 -19.87 3.95
CA ILE A 822 -33.69 -21.16 3.52
C ILE A 822 -32.39 -20.95 2.75
N LEU A 823 -31.31 -20.68 3.48
CA LEU A 823 -29.96 -20.82 2.95
C LEU A 823 -29.82 -22.25 2.44
N GLY A 824 -29.58 -22.42 1.14
CA GLY A 824 -29.38 -23.73 0.53
C GLY A 824 -30.22 -23.99 -0.70
N ARG A 825 -31.50 -23.57 -0.76
CA ARG A 825 -32.39 -23.91 -1.89
C ARG A 825 -31.89 -23.44 -3.26
N ASP A 826 -31.18 -22.32 -3.27
CA ASP A 826 -30.69 -21.66 -4.48
C ASP A 826 -29.17 -21.80 -4.66
N LEU A 827 -28.53 -22.82 -4.06
CA LEU A 827 -27.10 -23.07 -4.26
C LEU A 827 -26.85 -24.04 -5.44
N PRO A 828 -25.73 -23.90 -6.17
CA PRO A 828 -25.40 -24.78 -7.28
C PRO A 828 -25.26 -26.25 -6.84
N PRO A 829 -25.80 -27.22 -7.60
CA PRO A 829 -25.71 -28.64 -7.24
C PRO A 829 -24.29 -29.22 -7.36
N SER A 830 -23.38 -28.51 -8.04
CA SER A 830 -21.94 -28.83 -8.16
C SER A 830 -21.14 -28.53 -6.89
N LEU A 831 -21.72 -27.85 -5.90
CA LEU A 831 -21.00 -27.37 -4.73
C LEU A 831 -20.52 -28.54 -3.86
N GLU A 832 -19.22 -28.59 -3.61
CA GLU A 832 -18.53 -29.61 -2.80
C GLU A 832 -18.15 -29.09 -1.40
N SER A 833 -17.99 -27.77 -1.22
CA SER A 833 -17.67 -27.19 0.09
C SER A 833 -18.41 -25.90 0.39
N LEU A 834 -18.95 -25.82 1.60
CA LEU A 834 -19.65 -24.65 2.11
C LEU A 834 -19.13 -24.29 3.50
N HIS A 835 -18.54 -23.11 3.63
CA HIS A 835 -17.97 -22.60 4.87
C HIS A 835 -18.61 -21.26 5.22
N LEU A 836 -19.28 -21.18 6.36
CA LEU A 836 -20.03 -20.02 6.81
C LEU A 836 -19.52 -19.61 8.19
N PHE A 837 -19.01 -18.40 8.28
CA PHE A 837 -18.47 -17.84 9.51
C PHE A 837 -19.05 -16.45 9.76
N GLU A 838 -19.54 -16.24 10.99
CA GLU A 838 -19.90 -14.93 11.52
C GLU A 838 -18.99 -14.62 12.72
N ASP A 839 -18.43 -13.41 12.75
CA ASP A 839 -17.60 -12.98 13.88
C ASP A 839 -18.41 -12.85 15.18
N PHE A 840 -17.82 -13.27 16.31
CA PHE A 840 -18.47 -13.32 17.62
C PHE A 840 -17.54 -12.78 18.73
N ASP A 841 -17.91 -11.66 19.35
CA ASP A 841 -17.16 -11.05 20.45
C ASP A 841 -18.02 -10.92 21.72
N HIS A 842 -17.57 -11.54 22.82
CA HIS A 842 -18.25 -11.52 24.12
C HIS A 842 -18.27 -10.13 24.78
N THR A 843 -17.42 -9.20 24.36
CA THR A 843 -17.39 -7.82 24.86
C THR A 843 -18.43 -6.92 24.20
N ILE A 844 -18.88 -7.32 23.01
CA ILE A 844 -19.85 -6.61 22.15
C ILE A 844 -21.23 -7.27 22.25
N HIS A 845 -21.28 -8.59 22.38
CA HIS A 845 -22.52 -9.35 22.53
C HIS A 845 -22.93 -9.43 24.01
N GLY A 846 -24.13 -8.92 24.32
CA GLY A 846 -24.63 -8.84 25.70
C GLY A 846 -24.76 -10.20 26.41
N PRO A 847 -24.99 -10.21 27.74
CA PRO A 847 -25.06 -11.42 28.55
C PRO A 847 -26.03 -12.48 28.01
N ARG A 848 -27.20 -12.10 27.45
CA ARG A 848 -28.12 -13.07 26.85
C ARG A 848 -27.56 -13.77 25.62
N SER A 849 -26.81 -13.09 24.76
CA SER A 849 -26.21 -13.72 23.56
C SER A 849 -25.07 -14.68 23.92
N LEU A 850 -24.51 -14.58 25.13
CA LEU A 850 -23.56 -15.55 25.69
C LEU A 850 -24.25 -16.74 26.36
N GLU A 851 -25.54 -16.60 26.69
CA GLU A 851 -26.31 -17.60 27.42
C GLU A 851 -27.27 -18.37 26.53
N GLU A 852 -27.86 -17.76 25.50
CA GLU A 852 -28.76 -18.42 24.55
C GLU A 852 -28.32 -18.12 23.11
N PRO A 853 -28.28 -19.14 22.21
CA PRO A 853 -27.91 -18.90 20.83
C PRO A 853 -29.02 -18.13 20.13
N ARG A 854 -28.65 -17.20 19.23
CA ARG A 854 -29.62 -16.51 18.37
C ARG A 854 -30.41 -17.53 17.53
N PRO A 855 -31.75 -17.52 17.55
CA PRO A 855 -32.54 -18.40 16.69
C PRO A 855 -32.35 -17.98 15.24
N SER A 856 -31.61 -18.79 14.49
CA SER A 856 -31.24 -18.44 13.11
C SER A 856 -32.44 -18.59 12.16
N HIS A 857 -33.37 -19.49 12.48
CA HIS A 857 -34.41 -19.99 11.57
C HIS A 857 -33.86 -20.56 10.25
N ILE A 858 -32.54 -20.76 10.15
CA ILE A 858 -31.86 -21.29 8.96
C ILE A 858 -31.73 -22.82 9.14
N LEU A 859 -32.51 -23.59 8.38
CA LEU A 859 -32.44 -25.05 8.39
C LEU A 859 -31.33 -25.54 7.45
N VAL A 860 -30.07 -25.22 7.76
CA VAL A 860 -28.90 -25.42 6.89
C VAL A 860 -28.84 -26.83 6.30
N LEU A 861 -28.79 -27.89 7.13
CA LEU A 861 -28.69 -29.25 6.62
C LEU A 861 -29.94 -29.66 5.83
N LYS A 862 -31.14 -29.38 6.35
CA LYS A 862 -32.38 -29.76 5.66
C LYS A 862 -32.49 -29.15 4.25
N ALA A 863 -32.03 -27.91 4.08
CA ALA A 863 -32.02 -27.21 2.80
C ALA A 863 -30.96 -27.78 1.85
N LEU A 864 -29.73 -27.95 2.34
CA LEU A 864 -28.59 -28.44 1.55
C LEU A 864 -28.78 -29.87 1.05
N ALA A 865 -29.45 -30.71 1.84
CA ALA A 865 -29.74 -32.09 1.46
C ALA A 865 -30.52 -32.21 0.14
N ILE A 866 -31.31 -31.20 -0.22
CA ILE A 866 -32.15 -31.21 -1.43
C ILE A 866 -31.41 -30.54 -2.60
N SER A 867 -30.69 -29.45 -2.34
CA SER A 867 -30.11 -28.60 -3.38
C SER A 867 -28.66 -28.93 -3.74
N VAL A 868 -27.89 -29.52 -2.82
CA VAL A 868 -26.44 -29.74 -2.98
C VAL A 868 -26.06 -31.18 -2.59
N PRO A 869 -26.40 -32.18 -3.43
CA PRO A 869 -26.08 -33.58 -3.13
C PRO A 869 -24.57 -33.88 -3.18
N SER A 870 -23.78 -33.02 -3.83
CA SER A 870 -22.32 -33.16 -4.00
C SER A 870 -21.52 -32.66 -2.80
N LEU A 871 -22.15 -32.16 -1.74
CA LEU A 871 -21.46 -31.52 -0.62
C LEU A 871 -20.59 -32.52 0.15
N ARG A 872 -19.29 -32.21 0.26
CA ARG A 872 -18.26 -32.99 0.97
C ARG A 872 -17.81 -32.34 2.26
N HIS A 873 -17.74 -31.01 2.30
CA HIS A 873 -17.25 -30.27 3.46
C HIS A 873 -18.24 -29.18 3.88
N LEU A 874 -18.65 -29.20 5.15
CA LEU A 874 -19.53 -28.19 5.74
C LEU A 874 -18.91 -27.60 7.01
N SER A 875 -18.89 -26.27 7.10
CA SER A 875 -18.58 -25.56 8.34
C SER A 875 -19.59 -24.44 8.58
N VAL A 876 -20.18 -24.37 9.77
CA VAL A 876 -21.06 -23.29 10.20
C VAL A 876 -20.64 -22.84 11.59
N SER A 877 -20.19 -21.60 11.72
CA SER A 877 -19.69 -21.03 12.97
C SER A 877 -20.41 -19.72 13.30
N PHE A 878 -20.98 -19.66 14.50
CA PHE A 878 -21.74 -18.56 15.13
C PHE A 878 -23.00 -18.05 14.39
N LEU A 879 -23.17 -18.40 13.12
CA LEU A 879 -24.35 -18.07 12.30
C LEU A 879 -25.62 -18.84 12.71
N SER A 880 -25.47 -20.10 13.15
CA SER A 880 -26.55 -20.96 13.61
C SER A 880 -26.02 -21.94 14.66
N ASP A 881 -26.81 -22.26 15.68
CA ASP A 881 -26.42 -23.24 16.69
C ASP A 881 -26.46 -24.66 16.12
N ALA A 882 -25.51 -25.50 16.54
CA ALA A 882 -25.45 -26.89 16.11
C ALA A 882 -26.77 -27.64 16.34
N ASN A 883 -27.51 -27.33 17.42
CA ASN A 883 -28.80 -27.96 17.71
C ASN A 883 -29.86 -27.66 16.63
N GLU A 884 -29.88 -26.43 16.09
CA GLU A 884 -30.76 -26.06 14.97
C GLU A 884 -30.28 -26.67 13.66
N CYS A 885 -28.96 -26.61 13.39
CA CYS A 885 -28.35 -27.20 12.20
C CYS A 885 -28.64 -28.70 12.05
N LEU A 886 -28.59 -29.44 13.17
CA LEU A 886 -28.77 -30.89 13.23
C LEU A 886 -30.23 -31.35 13.30
N ASN A 887 -31.20 -30.42 13.28
CA ASN A 887 -32.63 -30.74 13.27
C ASN A 887 -33.08 -31.19 11.86
N MET A 888 -32.83 -32.47 11.54
CA MET A 888 -33.00 -33.00 10.17
C MET A 888 -34.33 -33.73 9.92
N SER A 889 -34.76 -33.74 8.65
CA SER A 889 -35.69 -34.75 8.09
C SER A 889 -34.95 -36.00 7.60
N ALA A 890 -35.66 -37.02 7.11
CA ALA A 890 -35.16 -38.35 6.73
C ALA A 890 -34.15 -38.43 5.55
N THR A 891 -33.47 -37.33 5.20
CA THR A 891 -32.63 -37.21 3.99
C THR A 891 -31.18 -37.68 4.25
N ILE A 892 -30.54 -38.22 3.21
CA ILE A 892 -29.16 -38.76 3.25
C ILE A 892 -28.19 -37.77 2.59
N PHE A 893 -26.99 -37.62 3.15
CA PHE A 893 -25.89 -36.85 2.57
C PHE A 893 -24.82 -37.80 2.02
N PRO A 894 -24.87 -38.14 0.73
CA PRO A 894 -24.10 -39.26 0.19
C PRO A 894 -22.60 -38.98 0.10
N ASN A 895 -22.15 -37.72 0.13
CA ASN A 895 -20.73 -37.38 -0.08
C ASN A 895 -20.10 -36.63 1.10
N LEU A 896 -20.83 -36.38 2.19
CA LEU A 896 -20.38 -35.52 3.27
C LEU A 896 -19.29 -36.20 4.11
N GLU A 897 -18.08 -35.64 4.06
CA GLU A 897 -16.87 -36.17 4.69
C GLU A 897 -16.48 -35.43 5.96
N SER A 898 -16.69 -34.12 6.02
CA SER A 898 -16.34 -33.30 7.19
C SER A 898 -17.42 -32.32 7.59
N VAL A 899 -17.70 -32.23 8.89
CA VAL A 899 -18.67 -31.28 9.46
C VAL A 899 -18.05 -30.56 10.66
N ALA A 900 -18.06 -29.22 10.66
CA ALA A 900 -17.68 -28.39 11.81
C ALA A 900 -18.84 -27.46 12.21
N LEU A 901 -19.28 -27.52 13.47
CA LEU A 901 -20.40 -26.72 13.98
C LEU A 901 -20.08 -26.09 15.33
N THR A 902 -20.51 -24.85 15.55
CA THR A 902 -20.50 -24.22 16.88
C THR A 902 -21.79 -24.50 17.65
N SER A 903 -21.70 -24.78 18.94
CA SER A 903 -22.87 -24.73 19.84
C SER A 903 -22.59 -23.90 21.08
N GLN A 904 -23.21 -22.73 21.15
CA GLN A 904 -22.93 -21.72 22.19
C GLN A 904 -23.53 -22.12 23.55
N HIS A 905 -24.75 -22.67 23.52
CA HIS A 905 -25.51 -23.00 24.74
C HIS A 905 -25.35 -24.46 25.18
N HIS A 906 -25.44 -25.40 24.24
CA HIS A 906 -25.61 -26.81 24.60
C HIS A 906 -24.30 -27.51 24.97
N LEU A 907 -23.15 -27.00 24.51
CA LEU A 907 -21.84 -27.60 24.78
C LEU A 907 -21.19 -27.15 26.10
N GLY A 908 -21.97 -26.58 27.03
CA GLY A 908 -21.52 -26.12 28.36
C GLY A 908 -21.66 -27.16 29.48
N PRO A 909 -20.95 -27.00 30.61
CA PRO A 909 -20.87 -28.01 31.67
C PRO A 909 -22.17 -28.11 32.51
N THR A 910 -22.97 -27.04 32.51
CA THR A 910 -24.24 -26.92 33.23
C THR A 910 -25.46 -27.08 32.31
N SER A 911 -25.25 -27.35 31.01
CA SER A 911 -26.34 -27.46 30.05
C SER A 911 -27.05 -28.82 30.19
N PRO A 912 -28.36 -28.85 30.49
CA PRO A 912 -29.13 -30.09 30.52
C PRO A 912 -29.25 -30.73 29.13
N GLY A 913 -29.01 -29.96 28.06
CA GLY A 913 -29.16 -30.39 26.67
C GLY A 913 -27.90 -30.95 26.01
N LEU A 914 -26.77 -31.08 26.72
CA LEU A 914 -25.51 -31.59 26.14
C LEU A 914 -25.67 -32.97 25.50
N ASN A 915 -26.19 -33.93 26.26
CA ASN A 915 -26.36 -35.30 25.77
C ASN A 915 -27.41 -35.40 24.65
N ASP A 916 -28.44 -34.55 24.68
CA ASP A 916 -29.45 -34.46 23.62
C ASP A 916 -28.82 -33.96 22.30
N LEU A 917 -28.02 -32.89 22.36
CA LEU A 917 -27.28 -32.40 21.19
C LEU A 917 -26.34 -33.47 20.61
N LEU A 918 -25.55 -34.11 21.45
CA LEU A 918 -24.59 -35.14 20.98
C LEU A 918 -25.30 -36.38 20.43
N TYR A 919 -26.48 -36.72 20.96
CA TYR A 919 -27.32 -37.80 20.44
C TYR A 919 -27.96 -37.42 19.09
N LYS A 920 -28.42 -36.18 18.95
CA LYS A 920 -28.89 -35.62 17.67
C LYS A 920 -27.78 -35.61 16.62
N ALA A 921 -26.57 -35.23 17.01
CA ALA A 921 -25.39 -35.27 16.15
C ALA A 921 -25.10 -36.70 15.66
N ALA A 922 -25.15 -37.69 16.55
CA ALA A 922 -25.02 -39.10 16.16
C ALA A 922 -26.11 -39.52 15.17
N THR A 923 -27.36 -39.12 15.42
CA THR A 923 -28.50 -39.42 14.56
C THR A 923 -28.35 -38.80 13.16
N ALA A 924 -27.79 -37.59 13.08
CA ALA A 924 -27.46 -36.97 11.81
C ALA A 924 -26.28 -37.68 11.10
N ALA A 925 -25.24 -38.05 11.85
CA ALA A 925 -24.07 -38.76 11.32
C ALA A 925 -24.40 -40.13 10.74
N MET A 926 -25.43 -40.83 11.24
CA MET A 926 -25.98 -42.06 10.64
C MET A 926 -26.44 -41.89 9.18
N ARG A 927 -26.69 -40.64 8.75
CA ARG A 927 -27.12 -40.29 7.38
C ARG A 927 -25.97 -39.76 6.53
N MET A 928 -24.74 -39.87 7.01
CA MET A 928 -23.51 -39.38 6.38
C MET A 928 -22.53 -40.56 6.21
N PRO A 929 -22.75 -41.46 5.23
CA PRO A 929 -22.01 -42.72 5.12
C PRO A 929 -20.49 -42.55 4.94
N HIS A 930 -20.05 -41.42 4.37
CA HIS A 930 -18.64 -41.11 4.14
C HIS A 930 -18.02 -40.19 5.19
N LEU A 931 -18.69 -39.97 6.33
CA LEU A 931 -18.21 -39.06 7.37
C LEU A 931 -16.86 -39.52 7.94
N GLN A 932 -15.83 -38.71 7.73
CA GLN A 932 -14.48 -38.93 8.24
C GLN A 932 -14.24 -38.19 9.54
N ILE A 933 -14.77 -36.96 9.67
CA ILE A 933 -14.56 -36.13 10.86
C ILE A 933 -15.77 -35.23 11.14
N MET A 934 -16.22 -35.20 12.39
CA MET A 934 -17.21 -34.23 12.86
C MET A 934 -16.69 -33.54 14.11
N GLU A 935 -16.68 -32.21 14.11
CA GLU A 935 -16.31 -31.37 15.25
C GLU A 935 -17.47 -30.48 15.66
N ILE A 936 -17.90 -30.61 16.92
CA ILE A 936 -18.82 -29.66 17.55
C ILE A 936 -18.05 -28.96 18.65
N TRP A 937 -18.01 -27.64 18.61
CA TRP A 937 -17.14 -26.87 19.51
C TRP A 937 -17.83 -25.64 20.08
N ASN A 938 -17.27 -25.14 21.17
CA ASN A 938 -17.73 -23.94 21.85
C ASN A 938 -16.57 -23.21 22.54
N CYS A 939 -16.75 -21.91 22.74
CA CYS A 939 -15.92 -21.05 23.58
C CYS A 939 -16.82 -20.01 24.28
N GLY A 940 -16.60 -19.78 25.58
CA GLY A 940 -17.36 -18.78 26.32
C GLY A 940 -17.08 -18.82 27.82
N LYS A 941 -17.22 -17.67 28.50
CA LYS A 941 -16.99 -17.50 29.94
C LYS A 941 -15.62 -18.04 30.41
N GLY A 942 -14.58 -17.87 29.57
CA GLY A 942 -13.22 -18.35 29.85
C GLY A 942 -13.00 -19.86 29.68
N CYS A 943 -14.01 -20.59 29.20
CA CYS A 943 -13.97 -22.04 29.03
C CYS A 943 -14.19 -22.45 27.56
N ALA A 944 -13.76 -23.66 27.19
CA ALA A 944 -13.97 -24.23 25.87
C ALA A 944 -14.24 -25.73 25.93
N ALA A 945 -14.94 -26.22 24.91
CA ALA A 945 -15.14 -27.65 24.69
C ALA A 945 -15.13 -28.02 23.20
N ILE A 946 -14.68 -29.23 22.92
CA ILE A 946 -14.62 -29.82 21.58
C ILE A 946 -15.07 -31.27 21.71
N PHE A 947 -16.16 -31.61 21.03
CA PHE A 947 -16.55 -32.98 20.76
C PHE A 947 -16.10 -33.34 19.35
N ARG A 948 -15.33 -34.42 19.22
CA ARG A 948 -14.77 -34.85 17.94
C ARG A 948 -15.05 -36.32 17.68
N TYR A 949 -15.63 -36.62 16.52
CA TYR A 949 -15.63 -37.95 15.94
C TYR A 949 -14.60 -38.01 14.81
N GLU A 950 -13.80 -39.07 14.75
CA GLU A 950 -12.84 -39.33 13.68
C GLU A 950 -12.91 -40.78 13.22
N SER A 951 -12.81 -40.96 11.91
CA SER A 951 -12.78 -42.26 11.25
C SER A 951 -11.48 -42.36 10.44
N THR A 952 -10.34 -42.44 11.13
CA THR A 952 -9.02 -42.61 10.49
C THR A 952 -8.89 -44.03 9.93
N GLY A 953 -8.81 -44.18 8.61
CA GLY A 953 -8.53 -45.47 7.97
C GLY A 953 -7.36 -45.37 7.02
N THR A 954 -6.23 -45.96 7.38
CA THR A 954 -5.26 -46.50 6.41
C THR A 954 -5.52 -48.00 6.27
N SER A 955 -5.00 -48.63 5.21
CA SER A 955 -5.23 -50.04 4.86
C SER A 955 -4.83 -51.07 5.93
N THR A 956 -4.26 -50.67 7.07
CA THR A 956 -3.73 -51.56 8.11
C THR A 956 -4.23 -51.30 9.53
N THR A 957 -5.00 -50.25 9.80
CA THR A 957 -5.54 -49.98 11.16
C THR A 957 -6.96 -49.41 11.10
N THR A 958 -7.91 -50.16 11.65
CA THR A 958 -9.37 -49.90 11.63
C THR A 958 -9.86 -49.48 13.02
N ALA A 959 -9.87 -48.19 13.32
CA ALA A 959 -10.50 -47.68 14.54
C ALA A 959 -11.17 -46.32 14.29
N SER A 960 -12.39 -46.17 14.81
CA SER A 960 -13.02 -44.86 14.96
C SER A 960 -12.71 -44.32 16.35
N MET A 961 -12.43 -43.03 16.46
CA MET A 961 -12.11 -42.34 17.70
C MET A 961 -13.17 -41.30 18.01
N LEU A 962 -13.66 -41.30 19.23
CA LEU A 962 -14.52 -40.27 19.78
C LEU A 962 -13.77 -39.58 20.91
N THR A 963 -13.46 -38.29 20.74
CA THR A 963 -12.71 -37.51 21.71
C THR A 963 -13.59 -36.42 22.31
N TRP A 964 -13.68 -36.38 23.63
CA TRP A 964 -14.23 -35.25 24.38
C TRP A 964 -13.09 -34.43 24.98
N ARG A 965 -13.00 -33.16 24.57
CA ARG A 965 -12.03 -32.22 25.11
C ARG A 965 -12.74 -31.06 25.78
N CYS A 966 -12.34 -30.72 27.01
CA CYS A 966 -12.87 -29.55 27.69
C CYS A 966 -11.84 -28.94 28.65
N SER A 967 -12.07 -27.68 29.03
CA SER A 967 -11.23 -26.96 30.00
C SER A 967 -11.69 -27.13 31.46
N TRP A 968 -12.78 -27.86 31.73
CA TRP A 968 -13.35 -28.03 33.08
C TRP A 968 -12.67 -29.16 33.85
N ARG A 969 -12.04 -28.84 34.99
CA ARG A 969 -11.42 -29.85 35.87
C ARG A 969 -12.51 -30.68 36.56
N GLY A 970 -12.37 -32.01 36.53
CA GLY A 970 -13.24 -32.93 37.27
C GLY A 970 -14.58 -33.27 36.60
N MET A 971 -14.86 -32.73 35.40
CA MET A 971 -16.10 -32.95 34.63
C MET A 971 -15.86 -33.79 33.37
N ASN A 972 -14.93 -34.74 33.44
CA ASN A 972 -14.51 -35.58 32.32
C ASN A 972 -15.56 -36.62 31.89
N SER A 973 -16.60 -36.85 32.70
CA SER A 973 -17.63 -37.89 32.50
C SER A 973 -19.01 -37.35 32.12
N LEU A 974 -19.09 -36.16 31.48
CA LEU A 974 -20.36 -35.53 31.11
C LEU A 974 -21.08 -36.19 29.92
N VAL A 975 -20.33 -36.91 29.07
CA VAL A 975 -20.89 -37.65 27.92
C VAL A 975 -21.49 -38.97 28.41
N GLY A 976 -22.80 -39.10 28.29
CA GLY A 976 -23.55 -40.25 28.76
C GLY A 976 -23.33 -41.52 27.92
N SER A 977 -23.46 -42.69 28.55
CA SER A 977 -23.28 -43.98 27.90
C SER A 977 -24.22 -44.20 26.70
N SER A 978 -25.42 -43.63 26.72
CA SER A 978 -26.38 -43.69 25.60
C SER A 978 -25.89 -42.94 24.35
N VAL A 979 -25.19 -41.82 24.53
CA VAL A 979 -24.56 -41.07 23.44
C VAL A 979 -23.42 -41.89 22.84
N ILE A 980 -22.56 -42.45 23.69
CA ILE A 980 -21.42 -43.28 23.24
C ILE A 980 -21.92 -44.50 22.46
N GLU A 981 -22.95 -45.20 22.95
CA GLU A 981 -23.57 -46.32 22.23
C GLU A 981 -24.13 -45.87 20.88
N LYS A 982 -24.81 -44.71 20.83
CA LYS A 982 -25.34 -44.20 19.56
C LYS A 982 -24.24 -43.90 18.55
N TRP A 983 -23.09 -43.38 18.99
CA TRP A 983 -21.93 -43.18 18.15
C TRP A 983 -21.23 -44.50 17.75
N ARG A 984 -21.37 -45.58 18.54
CA ARG A 984 -20.94 -46.92 18.10
C ARG A 984 -21.77 -47.40 16.92
N GLU A 985 -23.08 -47.18 16.96
CA GLU A 985 -23.97 -47.47 15.82
C GLU A 985 -23.52 -46.71 14.56
N VAL A 986 -23.12 -45.43 14.69
CA VAL A 986 -22.58 -44.62 13.58
C VAL A 986 -21.29 -45.23 13.02
N ALA A 987 -20.34 -45.59 13.88
CA ALA A 987 -19.09 -46.19 13.45
C ALA A 987 -19.30 -47.56 12.76
N HIS A 988 -20.29 -48.33 13.23
CA HIS A 988 -20.67 -49.60 12.63
C HIS A 988 -21.38 -49.40 11.28
N ALA A 989 -22.33 -48.47 11.19
CA ALA A 989 -23.09 -48.19 9.99
C ALA A 989 -22.25 -47.60 8.84
N ASN A 990 -21.27 -46.75 9.14
CA ASN A 990 -20.48 -46.09 8.12
C ASN A 990 -19.34 -46.99 7.60
N VAL A 991 -18.64 -47.73 8.48
CA VAL A 991 -17.43 -48.47 8.06
C VAL A 991 -17.16 -49.77 8.84
N ASP A 992 -18.13 -50.30 9.61
CA ASP A 992 -17.95 -51.48 10.50
C ASP A 992 -16.70 -51.39 11.40
N ARG A 993 -16.51 -50.25 12.07
CA ARG A 993 -15.32 -49.94 12.88
C ARG A 993 -15.59 -50.02 14.38
N ARG A 994 -14.59 -50.49 15.13
CA ARG A 994 -14.59 -50.39 16.59
C ARG A 994 -14.42 -48.92 17.02
N LEU A 995 -15.39 -48.39 17.76
CA LEU A 995 -15.30 -47.06 18.35
C LEU A 995 -14.55 -47.09 19.70
N THR A 996 -13.59 -46.20 19.84
CA THR A 996 -12.92 -45.89 21.10
C THR A 996 -13.37 -44.51 21.59
N PHE A 997 -13.62 -44.36 22.88
CA PHE A 997 -13.97 -43.08 23.49
C PHE A 997 -12.83 -42.66 24.42
N GLU A 998 -12.29 -41.47 24.18
CA GLU A 998 -11.21 -40.88 24.94
C GLU A 998 -11.63 -39.49 25.45
N VAL A 999 -11.25 -39.20 26.69
CA VAL A 999 -11.40 -37.86 27.25
C VAL A 999 -10.01 -37.24 27.33
N ASP A 1000 -9.78 -36.22 26.52
CA ASP A 1000 -8.49 -35.54 26.42
C ASP A 1000 -8.66 -34.08 26.81
N PRO A 1001 -8.16 -33.65 27.99
CA PRO A 1001 -8.37 -32.28 28.47
C PRO A 1001 -7.79 -31.24 27.51
N LEU A 1002 -8.41 -30.06 27.48
CA LEU A 1002 -7.82 -28.92 26.78
C LEU A 1002 -6.64 -28.33 27.59
N PRO A 1003 -5.65 -27.71 26.94
CA PRO A 1003 -4.55 -27.04 27.63
C PRO A 1003 -5.03 -26.03 28.67
N GLU A 1004 -4.27 -25.85 29.75
CA GLU A 1004 -4.53 -24.80 30.73
C GLU A 1004 -4.40 -23.43 30.06
N GLY A 1005 -5.46 -22.62 30.08
CA GLY A 1005 -5.52 -21.33 29.41
C GLY A 1005 -6.89 -20.67 29.53
N SER A 1006 -6.93 -19.35 29.28
CA SER A 1006 -8.16 -18.56 29.30
C SER A 1006 -8.81 -18.55 27.92
N TYR A 1007 -9.97 -19.20 27.77
CA TYR A 1007 -10.72 -19.27 26.50
C TYR A 1007 -11.74 -18.13 26.38
N LEU A 1008 -11.27 -16.89 26.46
CA LEU A 1008 -12.13 -15.69 26.36
C LEU A 1008 -12.55 -15.39 24.93
N HIS A 1009 -11.70 -15.69 23.95
CA HIS A 1009 -11.97 -15.49 22.52
C HIS A 1009 -11.97 -16.82 21.78
N TYR A 1010 -12.78 -16.95 20.73
CA TYR A 1010 -12.82 -18.17 19.92
C TYR A 1010 -11.45 -18.48 19.28
N GLY A 1011 -10.62 -17.47 19.03
CA GLY A 1011 -9.24 -17.62 18.59
C GLY A 1011 -8.39 -18.57 19.45
N ALA A 1012 -8.66 -18.64 20.76
CA ALA A 1012 -7.92 -19.52 21.68
C ALA A 1012 -8.27 -21.01 21.49
N VAL A 1013 -9.48 -21.34 21.03
CA VAL A 1013 -9.91 -22.73 20.78
C VAL A 1013 -9.65 -23.19 19.34
N LEU A 1014 -9.55 -22.27 18.37
CA LEU A 1014 -9.36 -22.61 16.95
C LEU A 1014 -8.16 -23.53 16.69
N HIS A 1015 -7.01 -23.30 17.36
CA HIS A 1015 -5.80 -24.14 17.19
C HIS A 1015 -5.98 -25.60 17.62
N GLN A 1016 -6.97 -25.84 18.49
CA GLN A 1016 -7.28 -27.17 19.01
C GLN A 1016 -8.20 -27.96 18.06
N LEU A 1017 -8.81 -27.30 17.07
CA LEU A 1017 -9.69 -27.91 16.06
C LEU A 1017 -8.88 -28.46 14.89
N LYS A 1018 -9.24 -29.67 14.43
CA LYS A 1018 -8.62 -30.29 13.25
C LYS A 1018 -9.16 -29.68 11.96
N LEU A 1019 -10.41 -29.22 11.97
CA LEU A 1019 -11.08 -28.56 10.85
C LEU A 1019 -10.92 -27.02 10.89
N ARG A 1020 -9.93 -26.47 11.61
CA ARG A 1020 -9.73 -25.00 11.72
C ARG A 1020 -9.66 -24.29 10.36
N ASN A 1021 -8.98 -24.89 9.39
CA ASN A 1021 -8.85 -24.34 8.02
C ASN A 1021 -10.20 -24.33 7.26
N SER A 1022 -11.15 -25.19 7.66
CA SER A 1022 -12.52 -25.21 7.15
C SER A 1022 -13.41 -24.19 7.86
N ILE A 1023 -13.04 -23.74 9.05
CA ILE A 1023 -13.79 -22.74 9.83
C ILE A 1023 -13.40 -21.33 9.39
N LEU A 1024 -12.11 -21.03 9.39
CA LEU A 1024 -11.57 -19.74 8.96
C LEU A 1024 -10.45 -19.92 7.94
N HIS A 1025 -10.27 -18.95 7.05
CA HIS A 1025 -9.11 -18.89 6.16
C HIS A 1025 -7.88 -18.56 7.01
N GLY A 1026 -6.71 -19.11 6.67
CA GLY A 1026 -5.50 -18.89 7.48
C GLY A 1026 -5.14 -17.41 7.69
N THR A 1027 -5.50 -16.54 6.72
CA THR A 1027 -5.41 -15.08 6.85
C THR A 1027 -6.32 -14.53 7.95
N SER A 1028 -7.59 -14.92 7.94
CA SER A 1028 -8.60 -14.48 8.91
C SER A 1028 -8.32 -15.06 10.29
N GLU A 1029 -7.94 -16.33 10.38
CA GLU A 1029 -7.45 -16.95 11.60
C GLU A 1029 -6.26 -16.19 12.19
N MET A 1030 -5.29 -15.78 11.37
CA MET A 1030 -4.16 -14.99 11.85
C MET A 1030 -4.57 -13.59 12.30
N GLN A 1031 -5.52 -12.98 11.61
CA GLN A 1031 -6.08 -11.69 12.02
C GLN A 1031 -6.77 -11.78 13.39
N VAL A 1032 -7.59 -12.82 13.64
CA VAL A 1032 -8.17 -13.11 14.96
C VAL A 1032 -7.08 -13.17 16.03
N ARG A 1033 -5.93 -13.80 15.73
CA ARG A 1033 -4.81 -13.91 16.68
C ARG A 1033 -4.16 -12.57 16.98
N VAL A 1034 -3.96 -11.73 15.96
CA VAL A 1034 -3.41 -10.37 16.13
C VAL A 1034 -4.36 -9.51 16.97
N GLU A 1035 -5.67 -9.62 16.74
CA GLU A 1035 -6.67 -8.84 17.45
C GLU A 1035 -6.91 -9.32 18.90
N ALA A 1036 -6.81 -10.62 19.16
CA ALA A 1036 -7.01 -11.21 20.49
C ALA A 1036 -5.89 -10.90 21.51
N ARG A 1037 -4.83 -10.15 21.14
CA ARG A 1037 -3.67 -9.81 21.98
C ARG A 1037 -3.03 -11.00 22.72
N SER A 1038 -3.22 -12.23 22.25
CA SER A 1038 -2.64 -13.44 22.84
C SER A 1038 -1.39 -13.86 22.07
N GLU A 1039 -0.28 -13.24 22.45
CA GLU A 1039 1.13 -13.69 22.36
C GLU A 1039 1.77 -14.13 21.02
N ASP A 1040 3.08 -13.83 20.99
CA ASP A 1040 4.16 -14.06 20.01
C ASP A 1040 4.23 -13.09 18.82
N GLU A 1041 4.81 -11.91 19.07
CA GLU A 1041 5.18 -10.92 18.04
C GLU A 1041 6.06 -11.53 16.92
N ASN A 1042 6.82 -12.59 17.20
CA ASN A 1042 7.61 -13.28 16.19
C ASN A 1042 6.72 -14.08 15.23
N ALA A 1043 5.63 -14.70 15.71
CA ALA A 1043 4.67 -15.38 14.85
C ALA A 1043 3.91 -14.39 13.97
N VAL A 1044 3.64 -13.18 14.47
CA VAL A 1044 3.05 -12.07 13.70
C VAL A 1044 4.04 -11.51 12.68
N ALA A 1045 5.32 -11.35 13.05
CA ALA A 1045 6.37 -10.89 12.15
C ALA A 1045 6.68 -11.90 11.02
N ALA A 1046 6.75 -13.19 11.35
CA ALA A 1046 6.98 -14.28 10.39
C ALA A 1046 5.79 -14.54 9.44
N TRP A 1047 4.58 -14.09 9.80
CA TRP A 1047 3.43 -14.12 8.90
C TRP A 1047 3.33 -12.86 8.03
N LYS A 1048 3.77 -11.70 8.53
CA LYS A 1048 3.84 -10.45 7.76
C LYS A 1048 4.91 -10.52 6.65
N SER A 1049 5.97 -11.30 6.87
CA SER A 1049 6.98 -11.65 5.85
C SER A 1049 6.44 -12.71 4.89
#